data_AF-A0A850W643-F1
#
_entry.id   AF-A0A850W643-F1
#
_cell.length_a   1.000
_cell.length_b   1.000
_cell.length_c   1.000
_cell.angle_alpha   90.00
_cell.angle_beta   90.00
_cell.angle_gamma   90.00
#
_symmetry.space_group_name_H-M   'P 1'
#
loop_
_entity.id
_entity.type
_entity.pdbx_description
1 polymer ?
#
loop_
_entity_poly.entity_id
_entity_poly.type
_entity_poly.pdbx_seq_one_letter_code
_entity_poly.pdbx_strand_id
1 'polypeptide(L)'
;MSKIEKMSILGVRSFGVEDKDKQIITFFTPLTILVGPNGAGKTTIIECLKYISTGDFPPGTKGNSFVHDPKVANETDVRAQIRLQFRDVNGELVAVQRSMVCTQKGKKTEFKTLEGVITRTKHGEKRSLSSKCAEIDREMISALGVSKSVINNVIFCHQEESNWPLSEGKALKQKFDEIFSATRYIKALETLRQVRLKQSLKVKECQTELKYLKQNKEKAQEIQDHLSNREAQLTASKENVKSIENQLDPLKSSLAAVEQNLIKVMRIDNDVKALESRRRQMEKDNQDLQQKMEKVFQGTDEQLRDRYQNHQRTVKEKEKRLSDCKRELDRAAKECQRFNSEKSELLIERGRLQLQADRHQEHITTRDSLIQSLAAQLELDGFERAPFSERHITNFHKLLKERQERDTEAANHLMREFARKELMKQKQIDEIRDKKTGLERTIDLKSDIQNKKEVELKNVKYELQQLEGFSDRILELDQEIVKTEHELEKAERNSNIEALELEVQTLQNEKINLDKALRKLDQEMEQLNLHTMTITQMEMLKKDKADKEEQIRKVKSRHSDELTSLLGYFPNKNQLEDWLHGKNRKINQTRDNLADLNKRLASVEYHKTYVSNELRKKEGQLSVHEAKLFDVCGSQDFDSDLNKLQDEIEKSSKQR
;
A
#
# COMPACT_ATOMS: atom_id res chain seq x y z
N MET A 1 52.27 25.31 -32.50
CA MET A 1 51.29 26.06 -33.31
C MET A 1 51.12 25.28 -34.61
N SER A 2 49.88 24.94 -34.97
CA SER A 2 49.60 24.21 -36.21
C SER A 2 49.96 25.05 -37.43
N LYS A 3 50.49 24.43 -38.49
CA LYS A 3 50.83 25.12 -39.74
C LYS A 3 50.57 24.24 -40.96
N ILE A 4 50.03 24.82 -42.03
CA ILE A 4 49.92 24.15 -43.32
C ILE A 4 51.27 24.17 -44.04
N GLU A 5 51.64 23.07 -44.68
CA GLU A 5 52.95 22.93 -45.34
C GLU A 5 52.80 22.76 -46.86
N LYS A 6 51.93 21.85 -47.28
CA LYS A 6 51.82 21.48 -48.70
C LYS A 6 50.41 21.05 -49.04
N MET A 7 49.89 21.47 -50.20
CA MET A 7 48.61 20.99 -50.71
C MET A 7 48.77 20.52 -52.15
N SER A 8 48.08 19.45 -52.52
CA SER A 8 47.91 19.06 -53.92
C SER A 8 46.44 19.08 -54.33
N ILE A 9 46.16 19.61 -55.51
CA ILE A 9 44.81 19.70 -56.09
C ILE A 9 44.81 18.99 -57.45
N LEU A 10 43.79 18.17 -57.68
CA LEU A 10 43.53 17.47 -58.95
C LEU A 10 42.01 17.45 -59.19
N GLY A 11 41.57 17.72 -60.43
CA GLY A 11 40.18 17.58 -60.87
C GLY A 11 39.18 18.54 -60.22
N VAL A 12 39.62 19.67 -59.67
CA VAL A 12 38.76 20.69 -59.01
C VAL A 12 38.65 21.92 -59.91
N ARG A 13 37.45 22.34 -60.30
CA ARG A 13 37.19 23.48 -61.20
C ARG A 13 38.17 23.54 -62.39
N SER A 14 39.05 24.54 -62.45
CA SER A 14 40.01 24.74 -63.54
C SER A 14 41.26 23.85 -63.46
N PHE A 15 41.46 23.10 -62.36
CA PHE A 15 42.54 22.14 -62.25
C PHE A 15 42.19 20.88 -63.04
N GLY A 16 43.11 20.44 -63.92
CA GLY A 16 42.91 19.32 -64.83
C GLY A 16 42.70 17.98 -64.10
N VAL A 17 42.23 16.98 -64.85
CA VAL A 17 41.77 15.68 -64.32
C VAL A 17 42.83 14.59 -64.41
N GLU A 18 43.83 14.75 -65.27
CA GLU A 18 44.90 13.77 -65.45
C GLU A 18 46.00 13.95 -64.40
N ASP A 19 46.71 12.86 -64.07
CA ASP A 19 47.79 12.91 -63.06
C ASP A 19 48.92 13.90 -63.42
N LYS A 20 49.15 14.14 -64.72
CA LYS A 20 50.10 15.16 -65.22
C LYS A 20 49.68 16.59 -64.86
N ASP A 21 48.38 16.82 -64.64
CA ASP A 21 47.81 18.14 -64.34
C ASP A 21 47.77 18.43 -62.83
N LYS A 22 48.18 17.46 -62.00
CA LYS A 22 48.21 17.59 -60.53
C LYS A 22 49.07 18.78 -60.11
N GLN A 23 48.44 19.78 -59.50
CA GLN A 23 49.13 20.96 -59.01
C GLN A 23 49.52 20.79 -57.55
N ILE A 24 50.75 21.20 -57.21
CA ILE A 24 51.30 21.14 -55.87
C ILE A 24 51.68 22.55 -55.41
N ILE A 25 51.16 22.95 -54.26
CA ILE A 25 51.37 24.26 -53.64
C ILE A 25 52.10 24.05 -52.32
N THR A 26 53.18 24.78 -52.11
CA THR A 26 53.92 24.79 -50.84
C THR A 26 53.64 26.10 -50.11
N PHE A 27 53.27 26.02 -48.84
CA PHE A 27 52.96 27.17 -48.00
C PHE A 27 54.18 27.55 -47.16
N PHE A 28 54.54 28.82 -47.20
CA PHE A 28 55.69 29.39 -46.50
C PHE A 28 55.25 30.19 -45.28
N THR A 29 56.11 30.21 -44.27
CA THR A 29 55.97 31.02 -43.06
C THR A 29 56.93 32.21 -43.15
N PRO A 30 56.51 33.45 -42.83
CA PRO A 30 55.18 33.84 -42.35
C PRO A 30 54.18 34.17 -43.47
N LEU A 31 54.61 34.30 -44.73
CA LEU A 31 53.80 34.81 -45.83
C LEU A 31 53.92 33.93 -47.08
N THR A 32 52.78 33.60 -47.69
CA THR A 32 52.69 32.96 -49.01
C THR A 32 51.93 33.88 -49.95
N ILE A 33 52.54 34.25 -51.09
CA ILE A 33 51.94 35.14 -52.08
C ILE A 33 51.45 34.32 -53.28
N LEU A 34 50.14 34.39 -53.59
CA LEU A 34 49.52 33.73 -54.74
C LEU A 34 49.15 34.78 -55.79
N VAL A 35 49.90 34.84 -56.89
CA VAL A 35 49.69 35.78 -58.01
C VAL A 35 49.34 35.04 -59.30
N GLY A 36 48.56 35.68 -60.16
CA GLY A 36 48.14 35.13 -61.44
C GLY A 36 46.97 35.92 -62.04
N PRO A 37 46.66 35.73 -63.33
CA PRO A 37 45.55 36.42 -63.98
C PRO A 37 44.18 36.02 -63.38
N ASN A 38 43.14 36.78 -63.69
CA ASN A 38 41.77 36.41 -63.32
C ASN A 38 41.38 35.08 -63.98
N GLY A 39 40.70 34.21 -63.23
CA GLY A 39 40.40 32.85 -63.69
C GLY A 39 41.53 31.82 -63.54
N ALA A 40 42.73 32.22 -63.08
CA ALA A 40 43.85 31.29 -62.86
C ALA A 40 43.67 30.29 -61.69
N GLY A 41 42.49 30.25 -61.05
CA GLY A 41 42.22 29.33 -59.93
C GLY A 41 42.69 29.80 -58.54
N LYS A 42 43.11 31.06 -58.38
CA LYS A 42 43.55 31.61 -57.07
C LYS A 42 42.50 31.42 -55.97
N THR A 43 41.25 31.80 -56.24
CA THR A 43 40.13 31.62 -55.30
C THR A 43 39.87 30.14 -55.04
N THR A 44 39.96 29.29 -56.08
CA THR A 44 39.82 27.83 -55.98
C THR A 44 40.81 27.20 -55.00
N ILE A 45 42.03 27.74 -54.89
CA ILE A 45 43.02 27.26 -53.90
C ILE A 45 42.51 27.46 -52.47
N ILE A 46 41.93 28.63 -52.18
CA ILE A 46 41.35 28.94 -50.86
C ILE A 46 40.10 28.10 -50.62
N GLU A 47 39.26 27.90 -51.64
CA GLU A 47 38.12 26.99 -51.56
C GLU A 47 38.54 25.55 -51.25
N CYS A 48 39.64 25.06 -51.84
CA CYS A 48 40.20 23.74 -51.54
C CYS A 48 40.66 23.65 -50.08
N LEU A 49 41.32 24.68 -49.56
CA LEU A 49 41.73 24.78 -48.16
C LEU A 49 40.54 24.79 -47.20
N LYS A 50 39.47 25.51 -47.56
CA LYS A 50 38.19 25.51 -46.82
C LYS A 50 37.60 24.09 -46.81
N TYR A 51 37.42 23.50 -47.99
CA TYR A 51 36.78 22.19 -48.15
C TYR A 51 37.55 21.06 -47.45
N ILE A 52 38.88 21.00 -47.58
CA ILE A 52 39.66 19.95 -46.93
C ILE A 52 39.63 20.05 -45.40
N SER A 53 39.54 21.27 -44.88
CA SER A 53 39.55 21.55 -43.44
C SER A 53 38.19 21.41 -42.78
N THR A 54 37.08 21.72 -43.46
CA THR A 54 35.75 21.78 -42.84
C THR A 54 34.68 20.92 -43.51
N GLY A 55 34.97 20.37 -44.70
CA GLY A 55 34.01 19.62 -45.52
C GLY A 55 32.99 20.49 -46.25
N ASP A 56 33.01 21.81 -46.05
CA ASP A 56 32.01 22.72 -46.62
C ASP A 56 32.42 23.20 -48.01
N PHE A 57 31.44 23.27 -48.92
CA PHE A 57 31.62 23.80 -50.27
C PHE A 57 31.61 25.34 -50.28
N PRO A 58 32.15 25.97 -51.34
CA PRO A 58 32.01 27.40 -51.58
C PRO A 58 30.53 27.83 -51.65
N PRO A 59 30.20 29.08 -51.25
CA PRO A 59 28.84 29.60 -51.34
C PRO A 59 28.32 29.54 -52.78
N GLY A 60 27.02 29.30 -52.95
CA GLY A 60 26.37 29.21 -54.26
C GLY A 60 26.67 27.94 -55.07
N THR A 61 27.56 27.06 -54.60
CA THR A 61 27.89 25.80 -55.29
C THR A 61 27.18 24.60 -54.66
N LYS A 62 26.64 23.73 -55.52
CA LYS A 62 26.35 22.32 -55.18
C LYS A 62 27.58 21.51 -55.64
N GLY A 63 27.98 20.47 -54.90
CA GLY A 63 29.25 19.75 -55.08
C GLY A 63 29.63 19.41 -56.54
N ASN A 64 28.64 19.22 -57.42
CA ASN A 64 28.79 19.04 -58.86
C ASN A 64 29.62 20.13 -59.58
N SER A 65 29.51 21.39 -59.13
CA SER A 65 30.18 22.56 -59.73
C SER A 65 31.57 22.83 -59.16
N PHE A 66 31.96 22.08 -58.13
CA PHE A 66 33.28 22.16 -57.52
C PHE A 66 34.26 21.19 -58.20
N VAL A 67 33.78 20.02 -58.62
CA VAL A 67 34.53 19.08 -59.47
C VAL A 67 34.63 19.63 -60.89
N HIS A 68 35.76 19.37 -61.57
CA HIS A 68 35.93 19.69 -62.98
C HIS A 68 34.80 19.05 -63.81
N ASP A 69 34.21 19.81 -64.73
CA ASP A 69 33.00 19.38 -65.43
C ASP A 69 33.31 18.17 -66.35
N PRO A 70 32.65 17.01 -66.18
CA PRO A 70 32.82 15.85 -67.05
C PRO A 70 32.63 16.15 -68.55
N LYS A 71 31.76 17.12 -68.89
CA LYS A 71 31.56 17.55 -70.28
C LYS A 71 32.75 18.29 -70.86
N VAL A 72 33.49 19.02 -70.03
CA VAL A 72 34.70 19.74 -70.46
C VAL A 72 35.88 18.78 -70.57
N ALA A 73 35.94 17.77 -69.68
CA ALA A 73 36.93 16.70 -69.73
C ALA A 73 36.67 15.66 -70.85
N ASN A 74 35.49 15.65 -71.48
CA ASN A 74 35.03 14.57 -72.38
C ASN A 74 35.07 13.17 -71.73
N GLU A 75 34.82 13.10 -70.42
CA GLU A 75 34.80 11.85 -69.66
C GLU A 75 33.42 11.59 -69.04
N THR A 76 33.08 10.32 -68.80
CA THR A 76 31.83 9.97 -68.10
C THR A 76 31.92 10.17 -66.60
N ASP A 77 33.11 9.99 -66.02
CA ASP A 77 33.37 10.04 -64.59
C ASP A 77 34.64 10.85 -64.30
N VAL A 78 34.48 12.05 -63.75
CA VAL A 78 35.62 12.87 -63.32
C VAL A 78 35.85 12.71 -61.83
N ARG A 79 37.09 12.38 -61.45
CA ARG A 79 37.52 12.29 -60.05
C ARG A 79 38.31 13.55 -59.68
N ALA A 80 37.97 14.13 -58.54
CA ALA A 80 38.76 15.19 -57.92
C ALA A 80 39.38 14.71 -56.62
N GLN A 81 40.58 15.20 -56.34
CA GLN A 81 41.32 14.88 -55.13
C GLN A 81 42.00 16.14 -54.60
N ILE A 82 41.82 16.39 -53.30
CA ILE A 82 42.56 17.42 -52.57
C ILE A 82 43.33 16.71 -51.46
N ARG A 83 44.64 16.96 -51.37
CA ARG A 83 45.48 16.46 -50.29
C ARG A 83 46.17 17.62 -49.60
N LEU A 84 46.07 17.70 -48.27
CA LEU A 84 46.71 18.74 -47.46
C LEU A 84 47.63 18.08 -46.43
N GLN A 85 48.88 18.52 -46.42
CA GLN A 85 49.87 18.20 -45.41
C GLN A 85 50.06 19.40 -44.50
N PHE A 86 49.98 19.18 -43.20
CA PHE A 86 50.11 20.19 -42.17
C PHE A 86 50.73 19.59 -40.89
N ARG A 87 51.18 20.45 -39.98
CA ARG A 87 51.53 20.05 -38.62
C ARG A 87 50.38 20.37 -37.68
N ASP A 88 50.05 19.41 -36.83
CA ASP A 88 48.99 19.56 -35.84
C ASP A 88 49.42 20.49 -34.68
N VAL A 89 48.53 20.66 -33.70
CA VAL A 89 48.81 21.42 -32.47
C VAL A 89 50.02 20.92 -31.69
N ASN A 90 50.33 19.62 -31.78
CA ASN A 90 51.45 18.95 -31.10
C ASN A 90 52.75 19.00 -31.92
N GLY A 91 52.71 19.47 -33.18
CA GLY A 91 53.86 19.53 -34.08
C GLY A 91 54.09 18.26 -34.91
N GLU A 92 53.19 17.27 -34.79
CA GLU A 92 53.22 16.03 -35.57
C GLU A 92 52.74 16.27 -37.01
N LEU A 93 53.30 15.52 -37.95
CA LEU A 93 53.00 15.67 -39.37
C LEU A 93 51.76 14.85 -39.75
N VAL A 94 50.73 15.55 -40.23
CA VAL A 94 49.44 15.00 -40.63
C VAL A 94 49.20 15.30 -42.11
N ALA A 95 48.78 14.28 -42.86
CA ALA A 95 48.35 14.40 -44.24
C ALA A 95 46.90 13.95 -44.38
N VAL A 96 46.04 14.80 -44.91
CA VAL A 96 44.63 14.50 -45.16
C VAL A 96 44.36 14.52 -46.64
N GLN A 97 43.51 13.60 -47.10
CA GLN A 97 43.07 13.48 -48.47
C GLN A 97 41.55 13.40 -48.50
N ARG A 98 40.92 14.24 -49.32
CA ARG A 98 39.51 14.10 -49.69
C ARG A 98 39.39 13.84 -51.17
N SER A 99 38.58 12.85 -51.52
CA SER A 99 38.30 12.47 -52.89
C SER A 99 36.81 12.64 -53.18
N MET A 100 36.49 13.04 -54.40
CA MET A 100 35.12 13.24 -54.86
C MET A 100 35.01 12.82 -56.32
N VAL A 101 33.80 12.48 -56.75
CA VAL A 101 33.53 12.05 -58.12
C VAL A 101 32.27 12.74 -58.64
N CYS A 102 32.33 13.17 -59.89
CA CYS A 102 31.21 13.72 -60.64
C CYS A 102 30.97 12.85 -61.87
N THR A 103 29.79 12.25 -61.96
CA THR A 103 29.39 11.34 -63.05
C THR A 103 28.39 12.03 -63.97
N GLN A 104 28.60 11.97 -65.27
CA GLN A 104 27.65 12.45 -66.27
C GLN A 104 26.58 11.38 -66.57
N LYS A 105 25.33 11.63 -66.14
CA LYS A 105 24.17 10.77 -66.44
C LYS A 105 23.18 11.47 -67.36
N GLY A 106 23.33 11.25 -68.67
CA GLY A 106 22.48 11.87 -69.69
C GLY A 106 22.63 13.40 -69.69
N LYS A 107 21.57 14.14 -69.34
CA LYS A 107 21.62 15.61 -69.21
C LYS A 107 22.02 16.12 -67.81
N LYS A 108 22.04 15.27 -66.78
CA LYS A 108 22.30 15.65 -65.37
C LYS A 108 23.67 15.14 -64.91
N THR A 109 24.34 15.92 -64.05
CA THR A 109 25.55 15.48 -63.33
C THR A 109 25.17 14.96 -61.95
N GLU A 110 25.79 13.87 -61.52
CA GLU A 110 25.63 13.29 -60.18
C GLU A 110 26.96 13.43 -59.43
N PHE A 111 26.93 14.02 -58.24
CA PHE A 111 28.11 14.21 -57.39
C PHE A 111 28.10 13.25 -56.21
N LYS A 112 29.26 12.67 -55.92
CA LYS A 112 29.48 11.85 -54.72
C LYS A 112 30.80 12.23 -54.06
N THR A 113 30.79 12.32 -52.74
CA THR A 113 32.01 12.40 -51.94
C THR A 113 32.45 10.98 -51.59
N LEU A 114 33.72 10.67 -51.81
CA LEU A 114 34.31 9.37 -51.48
C LEU A 114 34.88 9.41 -50.06
N GLU A 115 35.29 8.26 -49.54
CA GLU A 115 35.97 8.21 -48.24
C GLU A 115 37.26 9.04 -48.28
N GLY A 116 37.50 9.78 -47.21
CA GLY A 116 38.74 10.51 -47.05
C GLY A 116 39.74 9.68 -46.26
N VAL A 117 41.01 10.03 -46.40
CA VAL A 117 42.12 9.34 -45.74
C VAL A 117 42.89 10.35 -44.91
N ILE A 118 43.17 10.01 -43.66
CA ILE A 118 44.06 10.77 -42.77
C ILE A 118 45.26 9.92 -42.41
N THR A 119 46.45 10.44 -42.64
CA THR A 119 47.72 9.79 -42.34
C THR A 119 48.44 10.61 -41.27
N ARG A 120 48.77 9.98 -40.15
CA ARG A 120 49.58 10.59 -39.07
C ARG A 120 50.95 9.93 -39.05
N THR A 121 52.00 10.74 -38.94
CA THR A 121 53.37 10.23 -38.77
C THR A 121 53.75 10.33 -37.30
N LYS A 122 53.81 9.19 -36.60
CA LYS A 122 54.22 9.11 -35.19
C LYS A 122 55.53 8.31 -35.10
N HIS A 123 56.55 8.89 -34.48
CA HIS A 123 57.87 8.24 -34.29
C HIS A 123 58.52 7.67 -35.57
N GLY A 124 58.25 8.28 -36.74
CA GLY A 124 58.76 7.81 -38.03
C GLY A 124 57.87 6.79 -38.75
N GLU A 125 56.87 6.22 -38.08
CA GLU A 125 55.88 5.32 -38.69
C GLU A 125 54.64 6.10 -39.16
N LYS A 126 54.20 5.82 -40.39
CA LYS A 126 52.99 6.43 -40.99
C LYS A 126 51.80 5.51 -40.73
N ARG A 127 50.83 5.96 -39.95
CA ARG A 127 49.54 5.29 -39.77
C ARG A 127 48.47 6.01 -40.59
N SER A 128 47.87 5.32 -41.55
CA SER A 128 46.78 5.83 -42.39
C SER A 128 45.46 5.24 -41.94
N LEU A 129 44.45 6.08 -41.75
CA LEU A 129 43.09 5.67 -41.41
C LEU A 129 42.16 6.18 -42.52
N SER A 130 41.39 5.27 -43.14
CA SER A 130 40.23 5.66 -43.94
C SER A 130 39.09 5.98 -42.98
N SER A 131 38.38 7.09 -43.18
CA SER A 131 37.31 7.50 -42.29
C SER A 131 36.20 8.21 -43.04
N LYS A 132 35.00 8.22 -42.43
CA LYS A 132 33.87 8.95 -42.99
C LYS A 132 34.15 10.45 -42.94
N CYS A 133 33.60 11.20 -43.89
CA CYS A 133 33.84 12.65 -44.00
C CYS A 133 33.56 13.42 -42.69
N ALA A 134 32.49 13.06 -41.95
CA ALA A 134 32.14 13.71 -40.69
C ALA A 134 33.12 13.41 -39.53
N GLU A 135 33.85 12.30 -39.59
CA GLU A 135 34.92 11.97 -38.65
C GLU A 135 36.18 12.76 -38.99
N ILE A 136 36.52 12.87 -40.27
CA ILE A 136 37.64 13.69 -40.76
C ILE A 136 37.43 15.16 -40.42
N ASP A 137 36.21 15.70 -40.55
CA ASP A 137 35.90 17.08 -40.15
C ASP A 137 36.23 17.32 -38.66
N ARG A 138 35.84 16.39 -37.78
CA ARG A 138 36.12 16.49 -36.33
C ARG A 138 37.61 16.37 -36.05
N GLU A 139 38.29 15.46 -36.73
CA GLU A 139 39.72 15.24 -36.57
C GLU A 139 40.53 16.42 -37.08
N MET A 140 40.14 17.04 -38.20
CA MET A 140 40.74 18.25 -38.73
C MET A 140 40.61 19.43 -37.77
N ILE A 141 39.42 19.66 -37.21
CA ILE A 141 39.17 20.70 -36.21
C ILE A 141 40.07 20.49 -34.97
N SER A 142 40.18 19.24 -34.51
CA SER A 142 41.03 18.89 -33.37
C SER A 142 42.51 19.04 -33.66
N ALA A 143 42.97 18.64 -34.85
CA ALA A 143 44.38 18.66 -35.24
C ALA A 143 44.87 20.10 -35.53
N LEU A 144 44.03 20.94 -36.15
CA LEU A 144 44.33 22.36 -36.37
C LEU A 144 44.13 23.20 -35.10
N GLY A 145 43.36 22.71 -34.11
CA GLY A 145 43.11 23.43 -32.86
C GLY A 145 42.22 24.67 -33.02
N VAL A 146 41.46 24.76 -34.10
CA VAL A 146 40.60 25.91 -34.43
C VAL A 146 39.20 25.41 -34.77
N SER A 147 38.16 26.09 -34.26
CA SER A 147 36.77 25.69 -34.49
C SER A 147 36.37 25.80 -35.96
N LYS A 148 35.43 24.95 -36.41
CA LYS A 148 34.88 24.97 -37.78
C LYS A 148 34.42 26.37 -38.19
N SER A 149 33.72 27.07 -37.30
CA SER A 149 33.21 28.42 -37.54
C SER A 149 34.33 29.43 -37.78
N VAL A 150 35.45 29.34 -37.06
CA VAL A 150 36.61 30.22 -37.25
C VAL A 150 37.33 29.88 -38.55
N ILE A 151 37.51 28.59 -38.87
CA ILE A 151 38.10 28.18 -40.16
C ILE A 151 37.27 28.71 -41.33
N ASN A 152 35.94 28.58 -41.28
CA ASN A 152 35.05 28.99 -42.37
C ASN A 152 34.82 30.49 -42.49
N ASN A 153 34.66 31.20 -41.37
CA ASN A 153 34.24 32.60 -41.39
C ASN A 153 35.42 33.58 -41.21
N VAL A 154 36.58 33.12 -40.73
CA VAL A 154 37.73 33.99 -40.41
C VAL A 154 38.98 33.59 -41.21
N ILE A 155 39.41 32.33 -41.16
CA ILE A 155 40.70 31.91 -41.76
C ILE A 155 40.59 31.71 -43.28
N PHE A 156 39.66 30.85 -43.71
CA PHE A 156 39.38 30.57 -45.13
C PHE A 156 38.00 31.12 -45.52
N CYS A 157 37.75 32.37 -45.12
CA CYS A 157 36.54 33.09 -45.52
C CYS A 157 36.48 33.21 -47.04
N HIS A 158 35.31 32.92 -47.62
CA HIS A 158 35.15 33.01 -49.06
C HIS A 158 35.15 34.47 -49.50
N GLN A 159 35.68 34.76 -50.69
CA GLN A 159 35.79 36.12 -51.23
C GLN A 159 34.42 36.85 -51.24
N GLU A 160 33.36 36.15 -51.65
CA GLU A 160 31.98 36.67 -51.67
C GLU A 160 31.37 36.89 -50.28
N GLU A 161 31.90 36.22 -49.25
CA GLU A 161 31.41 36.31 -47.87
C GLU A 161 32.28 37.22 -46.98
N SER A 162 33.37 37.78 -47.51
CA SER A 162 34.36 38.56 -46.75
C SER A 162 33.79 39.77 -46.01
N ASN A 163 32.70 40.35 -46.52
CA ASN A 163 32.01 41.49 -45.92
C ASN A 163 30.98 41.10 -44.84
N TRP A 164 30.94 39.85 -44.39
CA TRP A 164 30.00 39.40 -43.35
C TRP A 164 30.04 40.23 -42.04
N PRO A 165 31.16 40.86 -41.61
CA PRO A 165 31.14 41.74 -40.43
C PRO A 165 30.27 43.00 -40.60
N LEU A 166 29.98 43.38 -41.85
CA LEU A 166 29.10 44.51 -42.20
C LEU A 166 27.66 44.07 -42.48
N SER A 167 27.34 42.79 -42.27
CA SER A 167 25.99 42.27 -42.49
C SER A 167 24.99 42.77 -41.44
N GLU A 168 23.70 42.62 -41.75
CA GLU A 168 22.61 42.98 -40.85
C GLU A 168 22.68 42.27 -39.49
N GLY A 169 22.11 42.90 -38.45
CA GLY A 169 22.31 42.49 -37.05
C GLY A 169 21.98 41.02 -36.74
N LYS A 170 21.03 40.41 -37.45
CA LYS A 170 20.68 38.99 -37.28
C LYS A 170 21.75 38.05 -37.84
N ALA A 171 22.19 38.28 -39.08
CA ALA A 171 23.22 37.47 -39.74
C ALA A 171 24.58 37.63 -39.03
N LEU A 172 24.91 38.87 -38.63
CA LEU A 172 26.11 39.18 -37.86
C LEU A 172 26.12 38.47 -36.51
N LYS A 173 25.01 38.56 -35.75
CA LYS A 173 24.88 37.87 -34.47
C LYS A 173 25.00 36.36 -34.62
N GLN A 174 24.40 35.78 -35.65
CA GLN A 174 24.51 34.34 -35.89
C GLN A 174 25.96 33.91 -36.11
N LYS A 175 26.72 34.62 -36.93
CA LYS A 175 28.15 34.34 -37.16
C LYS A 175 28.97 34.49 -35.87
N PHE A 176 28.68 35.49 -35.03
CA PHE A 176 29.30 35.64 -33.71
C PHE A 176 28.95 34.50 -32.76
N ASP A 177 27.68 34.11 -32.67
CA ASP A 177 27.22 33.01 -31.82
C ASP A 177 27.84 31.67 -32.28
N GLU A 178 28.06 31.49 -33.58
CA GLU A 178 28.77 30.34 -34.17
C GLU A 178 30.27 30.37 -33.89
N ILE A 179 30.92 31.54 -33.94
CA ILE A 179 32.36 31.71 -33.65
C ILE A 179 32.65 31.46 -32.17
N PHE A 180 31.87 32.08 -31.28
CA PHE A 180 32.02 31.95 -29.83
C PHE A 180 31.36 30.69 -29.26
N SER A 181 30.70 29.87 -30.09
CA SER A 181 29.99 28.65 -29.68
C SER A 181 28.95 28.89 -28.55
N ALA A 182 28.43 30.11 -28.44
CA ALA A 182 27.47 30.51 -27.42
C ALA A 182 26.11 29.80 -27.55
N THR A 183 25.82 29.26 -28.74
CA THR A 183 24.59 28.50 -29.04
C THR A 183 24.38 27.28 -28.13
N ARG A 184 25.46 26.63 -27.67
CA ARG A 184 25.37 25.50 -26.72
C ARG A 184 24.87 25.94 -25.35
N TYR A 185 25.39 27.05 -24.84
CA TYR A 185 24.95 27.63 -23.56
C TYR A 185 23.52 28.16 -23.63
N ILE A 186 23.15 28.82 -24.73
CA ILE A 186 21.78 29.29 -24.95
C ILE A 186 20.78 28.12 -24.94
N LYS A 187 21.11 27.03 -25.65
CA LYS A 187 20.27 25.81 -25.65
C LYS A 187 20.15 25.19 -24.27
N ALA A 188 21.24 25.09 -23.51
CA ALA A 188 21.22 24.55 -22.15
C ALA A 188 20.38 25.43 -21.18
N LEU A 189 20.46 26.75 -21.31
CA LEU A 189 19.62 27.66 -20.54
C LEU A 189 18.13 27.51 -20.88
N GLU A 190 17.81 27.32 -22.16
CA GLU A 190 16.42 27.13 -22.59
C GLU A 190 15.84 25.81 -22.08
N THR A 191 16.61 24.72 -22.10
CA THR A 191 16.17 23.45 -21.50
C THR A 191 15.97 23.56 -19.98
N LEU A 192 16.86 24.27 -19.27
CA LEU A 192 16.70 24.54 -17.83
C LEU A 192 15.43 25.35 -17.53
N ARG A 193 15.12 26.35 -18.36
CA ARG A 193 13.87 27.14 -18.24
C ARG A 193 12.63 26.27 -18.41
N GLN A 194 12.64 25.37 -19.41
CA GLN A 194 11.53 24.45 -19.64
C GLN A 194 11.33 23.47 -18.48
N VAL A 195 12.41 22.91 -17.93
CA VAL A 195 12.35 22.03 -16.75
C VAL A 195 11.78 22.77 -15.54
N ARG A 196 12.25 23.99 -15.28
CA ARG A 196 11.73 24.83 -14.18
C ARG A 196 10.23 25.09 -14.32
N LEU A 197 9.75 25.40 -15.53
CA LEU A 197 8.34 25.63 -15.79
C LEU A 197 7.50 24.38 -15.50
N LYS A 198 7.92 23.21 -16.02
CA LYS A 198 7.24 21.93 -15.78
C LYS A 198 7.18 21.58 -14.30
N GLN A 199 8.28 21.76 -13.57
CA GLN A 199 8.32 21.46 -12.15
C GLN A 199 7.42 22.41 -11.34
N SER A 200 7.38 23.69 -11.70
CA SER A 200 6.50 24.66 -11.05
C SER A 200 5.01 24.33 -11.24
N LEU A 201 4.62 23.79 -12.40
CA LEU A 201 3.25 23.33 -12.63
C LEU A 201 2.90 22.12 -11.75
N LYS A 202 3.78 21.12 -11.68
CA LYS A 202 3.59 19.96 -10.80
C LYS A 202 3.44 20.35 -9.33
N VAL A 203 4.23 21.31 -8.86
CA VAL A 203 4.12 21.82 -7.48
C VAL A 203 2.74 22.43 -7.23
N LYS A 204 2.18 23.19 -8.18
CA LYS A 204 0.82 23.75 -8.06
C LYS A 204 -0.26 22.68 -8.07
N GLU A 205 -0.13 21.66 -8.91
CA GLU A 205 -1.05 20.51 -8.93
C GLU A 205 -1.04 19.78 -7.59
N CYS A 206 0.14 19.43 -7.06
CA CYS A 206 0.27 18.77 -5.77
C CYS A 206 -0.25 19.64 -4.61
N GLN A 207 -0.03 20.97 -4.63
CA GLN A 207 -0.60 21.88 -3.63
C GLN A 207 -2.12 21.88 -3.64
N THR A 208 -2.72 21.82 -4.84
CA THR A 208 -4.17 21.78 -5.02
C THR A 208 -4.74 20.46 -4.50
N GLU A 209 -4.10 19.35 -4.87
CA GLU A 209 -4.46 18.00 -4.39
C GLU A 209 -4.34 17.88 -2.86
N LEU A 210 -3.27 18.41 -2.27
CA LEU A 210 -3.06 18.43 -0.82
C LEU A 210 -4.18 19.19 -0.10
N LYS A 211 -4.69 20.27 -0.68
CA LYS A 211 -5.85 21.01 -0.14
C LYS A 211 -7.11 20.13 -0.09
N TYR A 212 -7.39 19.39 -1.17
CA TYR A 212 -8.53 18.46 -1.21
C TYR A 212 -8.36 17.28 -0.26
N LEU A 213 -7.17 16.69 -0.19
CA LEU A 213 -6.87 15.60 0.74
C LEU A 213 -7.02 16.04 2.19
N LYS A 214 -6.61 17.26 2.54
CA LYS A 214 -6.82 17.83 3.87
C LYS A 214 -8.30 17.97 4.21
N GLN A 215 -9.11 18.50 3.29
CA GLN A 215 -10.57 18.60 3.47
C GLN A 215 -11.23 17.23 3.63
N ASN A 216 -10.81 16.23 2.85
CA ASN A 216 -11.33 14.87 2.96
C ASN A 216 -10.96 14.22 4.30
N LYS A 217 -9.74 14.46 4.80
CA LYS A 217 -9.32 13.99 6.12
C LYS A 217 -10.17 14.63 7.23
N GLU A 218 -10.39 15.94 7.17
CA GLU A 218 -11.22 16.67 8.14
C GLU A 218 -12.66 16.12 8.16
N LYS A 219 -13.28 15.92 6.99
CA LYS A 219 -14.61 15.30 6.88
C LYS A 219 -14.65 13.86 7.41
N ALA A 220 -13.62 13.06 7.12
CA ALA A 220 -13.55 11.69 7.62
C ALA A 220 -13.46 11.66 9.16
N GLN A 221 -12.71 12.59 9.76
CA GLN A 221 -12.64 12.75 11.21
C GLN A 221 -13.99 13.16 11.80
N GLU A 222 -14.68 14.15 11.21
CA GLU A 222 -16.01 14.57 11.66
C GLU A 222 -17.01 13.40 11.64
N ILE A 223 -17.02 12.60 10.56
CA ILE A 223 -17.88 11.42 10.46
C ILE A 223 -17.54 10.39 11.53
N GLN A 224 -16.24 10.16 11.78
CA GLN A 224 -15.79 9.22 12.80
C GLN A 224 -16.20 9.66 14.21
N ASP A 225 -16.07 10.94 14.52
CA ASP A 225 -16.49 11.52 15.79
C ASP A 225 -18.01 11.43 15.96
N HIS A 226 -18.78 11.71 14.90
CA HIS A 226 -20.24 11.51 14.89
C HIS A 226 -20.63 10.05 15.13
N LEU A 227 -19.93 9.10 14.51
CA LEU A 227 -20.19 7.68 14.64
C LEU A 227 -19.95 7.22 16.08
N SER A 228 -18.81 7.61 16.67
CA SER A 228 -18.50 7.33 18.07
C SER A 228 -19.56 7.89 19.03
N ASN A 229 -20.01 9.13 18.80
CA ASN A 229 -21.01 9.76 19.65
C ASN A 229 -22.39 9.07 19.52
N ARG A 230 -22.76 8.62 18.31
CA ARG A 230 -23.99 7.84 18.08
C ARG A 230 -23.91 6.46 18.70
N GLU A 231 -22.77 5.79 18.65
CA GLU A 231 -22.55 4.51 19.34
C GLU A 231 -22.68 4.65 20.85
N ALA A 232 -22.10 5.70 21.45
CA ALA A 232 -22.27 6.00 22.87
C ALA A 232 -23.75 6.20 23.24
N GLN A 233 -24.49 6.99 22.46
CA GLN A 233 -25.94 7.20 22.65
C GLN A 233 -26.73 5.89 22.51
N LEU A 234 -26.41 5.06 21.53
CA LEU A 234 -27.06 3.76 21.34
C LEU A 234 -26.82 2.84 22.53
N THR A 235 -25.60 2.84 23.07
CA THR A 235 -25.21 2.01 24.21
C THR A 235 -25.99 2.45 25.46
N ALA A 236 -26.04 3.76 25.73
CA ALA A 236 -26.83 4.31 26.83
C ALA A 236 -28.34 4.03 26.68
N SER A 237 -28.89 4.12 25.46
CA SER A 237 -30.29 3.78 25.20
C SER A 237 -30.59 2.30 25.45
N LYS A 238 -29.69 1.39 25.04
CA LYS A 238 -29.82 -0.05 25.31
C LYS A 238 -29.79 -0.35 26.82
N GLU A 239 -28.94 0.32 27.58
CA GLU A 239 -28.91 0.18 29.04
C GLU A 239 -30.20 0.70 29.69
N ASN A 240 -30.73 1.83 29.22
CA ASN A 240 -32.02 2.35 29.69
C ASN A 240 -33.17 1.39 29.39
N VAL A 241 -33.24 0.82 28.19
CA VAL A 241 -34.26 -0.19 27.84
C VAL A 241 -34.16 -1.40 28.78
N LYS A 242 -32.96 -1.95 28.99
CA LYS A 242 -32.75 -3.05 29.94
C LYS A 242 -33.18 -2.69 31.36
N SER A 243 -32.88 -1.47 31.82
CA SER A 243 -33.30 -1.01 33.14
C SER A 243 -34.83 -0.94 33.26
N ILE A 244 -35.51 -0.44 32.23
CA ILE A 244 -36.98 -0.36 32.20
C ILE A 244 -37.58 -1.77 32.15
N GLU A 245 -37.05 -2.68 31.34
CA GLU A 245 -37.49 -4.08 31.29
C GLU A 245 -37.36 -4.76 32.66
N ASN A 246 -36.21 -4.57 33.34
CA ASN A 246 -35.99 -5.10 34.69
C ASN A 246 -36.96 -4.52 35.73
N GLN A 247 -37.44 -3.28 35.56
CA GLN A 247 -38.47 -2.68 36.43
C GLN A 247 -39.88 -3.16 36.08
N LEU A 248 -40.11 -3.56 34.82
CA LEU A 248 -41.41 -3.99 34.33
C LEU A 248 -41.76 -5.42 34.78
N ASP A 249 -40.77 -6.29 34.91
CA ASP A 249 -40.95 -7.67 35.36
C ASP A 249 -41.61 -7.81 36.75
N PRO A 250 -41.14 -7.12 37.82
CA PRO A 250 -41.81 -7.20 39.12
C PRO A 250 -43.22 -6.62 39.10
N LEU A 251 -43.47 -5.58 38.27
CA LEU A 251 -44.82 -5.02 38.10
C LEU A 251 -45.76 -6.01 37.42
N LYS A 252 -45.29 -6.73 36.38
CA LYS A 252 -46.05 -7.81 35.74
C LYS A 252 -46.37 -8.94 36.71
N SER A 253 -45.39 -9.38 37.51
CA SER A 253 -45.60 -10.40 38.53
C SER A 253 -46.59 -9.93 39.61
N SER A 254 -46.51 -8.67 40.03
CA SER A 254 -47.44 -8.07 40.98
C SER A 254 -48.86 -7.98 40.40
N LEU A 255 -49.00 -7.59 39.13
CA LEU A 255 -50.30 -7.53 38.46
C LEU A 255 -50.94 -8.92 38.38
N ALA A 256 -50.18 -9.94 37.98
CA ALA A 256 -50.67 -11.31 37.93
C ALA A 256 -51.11 -11.83 39.32
N ALA A 257 -50.39 -11.46 40.39
CA ALA A 257 -50.78 -11.79 41.75
C ALA A 257 -52.08 -11.08 42.19
N VAL A 258 -52.24 -9.80 41.82
CA VAL A 258 -53.46 -9.02 42.07
C VAL A 258 -54.64 -9.61 41.30
N GLU A 259 -54.48 -9.97 40.04
CA GLU A 259 -55.52 -10.64 39.23
C GLU A 259 -55.94 -11.98 39.85
N GLN A 260 -55.00 -12.80 40.32
CA GLN A 260 -55.34 -14.02 41.03
C GLN A 260 -56.11 -13.76 42.34
N ASN A 261 -55.72 -12.73 43.08
CA ASN A 261 -56.43 -12.36 44.30
C ASN A 261 -57.85 -11.84 43.98
N LEU A 262 -58.03 -11.08 42.90
CA LEU A 262 -59.34 -10.62 42.45
C LEU A 262 -60.26 -11.80 42.10
N ILE A 263 -59.75 -12.82 41.40
CA ILE A 263 -60.50 -14.05 41.10
C ILE A 263 -60.97 -14.74 42.39
N LYS A 264 -60.08 -14.83 43.41
CA LYS A 264 -60.44 -15.42 44.71
C LYS A 264 -61.50 -14.60 45.43
N VAL A 265 -61.37 -13.26 45.44
CA VAL A 265 -62.35 -12.36 46.06
C VAL A 265 -63.71 -12.45 45.38
N MET A 266 -63.76 -12.45 44.05
CA MET A 266 -65.00 -12.63 43.29
C MET A 266 -65.69 -13.96 43.63
N ARG A 267 -64.92 -15.03 43.83
CA ARG A 267 -65.46 -16.33 44.24
C ARG A 267 -66.09 -16.26 45.63
N ILE A 268 -65.40 -15.66 46.59
CA ILE A 268 -65.91 -15.48 47.96
C ILE A 268 -67.16 -14.58 47.97
N ASP A 269 -67.18 -13.48 47.22
CA ASP A 269 -68.35 -12.59 47.12
C ASP A 269 -69.59 -13.31 46.56
N ASN A 270 -69.40 -14.14 45.54
CA ASN A 270 -70.47 -14.99 45.00
C ASN A 270 -70.97 -16.00 46.05
N ASP A 271 -70.08 -16.63 46.81
CA ASP A 271 -70.45 -17.57 47.86
C ASP A 271 -71.20 -16.86 49.01
N VAL A 272 -70.77 -15.66 49.40
CA VAL A 272 -71.45 -14.82 50.41
C VAL A 272 -72.85 -14.45 49.95
N LYS A 273 -73.02 -13.96 48.71
CA LYS A 273 -74.34 -13.63 48.15
C LYS A 273 -75.28 -14.83 48.12
N ALA A 274 -74.76 -16.01 47.77
CA ALA A 274 -75.54 -17.24 47.77
C ALA A 274 -76.01 -17.63 49.19
N LEU A 275 -75.12 -17.53 50.18
CA LEU A 275 -75.43 -17.82 51.58
C LEU A 275 -76.39 -16.79 52.20
N GLU A 276 -76.24 -15.50 51.90
CA GLU A 276 -77.16 -14.46 52.35
C GLU A 276 -78.57 -14.62 51.79
N SER A 277 -78.68 -14.95 50.50
CA SER A 277 -79.96 -15.27 49.86
C SER A 277 -80.65 -16.44 50.58
N ARG A 278 -79.88 -17.49 50.88
CA ARG A 278 -80.37 -18.66 51.63
C ARG A 278 -80.80 -18.32 53.05
N ARG A 279 -80.06 -17.46 53.76
CA ARG A 279 -80.43 -16.99 55.10
C ARG A 279 -81.73 -16.20 55.08
N ARG A 280 -81.87 -15.23 54.16
CA ARG A 280 -83.09 -14.42 54.01
C ARG A 280 -84.31 -15.29 53.69
N GLN A 281 -84.15 -16.30 52.85
CA GLN A 281 -85.22 -17.24 52.55
C GLN A 281 -85.66 -18.00 53.81
N MET A 282 -84.72 -18.57 54.58
CA MET A 282 -85.05 -19.29 55.80
C MET A 282 -85.67 -18.41 56.89
N GLU A 283 -85.22 -17.16 57.03
CA GLU A 283 -85.84 -16.19 57.96
C GLU A 283 -87.28 -15.84 57.58
N LYS A 284 -87.53 -15.67 56.28
CA LYS A 284 -88.87 -15.39 55.76
C LYS A 284 -89.80 -16.59 55.96
N ASP A 285 -89.32 -17.80 55.72
CA ASP A 285 -90.08 -19.03 55.96
C ASP A 285 -90.40 -19.21 57.45
N ASN A 286 -89.48 -18.88 58.35
CA ASN A 286 -89.71 -18.92 59.80
C ASN A 286 -90.72 -17.85 60.27
N GLN A 287 -90.65 -16.63 59.74
CA GLN A 287 -91.61 -15.57 60.05
C GLN A 287 -93.01 -15.91 59.54
N ASP A 288 -93.12 -16.47 58.33
CA ASP A 288 -94.37 -16.94 57.76
C ASP A 288 -95.00 -18.06 58.59
N LEU A 289 -94.19 -18.99 59.11
CA LEU A 289 -94.64 -20.06 60.01
C LEU A 289 -95.11 -19.53 61.37
N GLN A 290 -94.42 -18.53 61.93
CA GLN A 290 -94.83 -17.88 63.18
C GLN A 290 -96.12 -17.04 63.03
N GLN A 291 -96.30 -16.35 61.90
CA GLN A 291 -97.50 -15.53 61.65
C GLN A 291 -98.73 -16.35 61.28
N LYS A 292 -98.57 -17.52 60.65
CA LYS A 292 -99.69 -18.40 60.28
C LYS A 292 -100.18 -19.30 61.42
N MET A 293 -99.50 -19.30 62.57
CA MET A 293 -99.97 -20.00 63.78
C MET A 293 -100.97 -19.14 64.57
N GLU A 294 -102.23 -19.09 64.12
CA GLU A 294 -103.28 -18.28 64.78
C GLU A 294 -104.10 -19.05 65.84
N LYS A 295 -104.01 -20.40 65.90
CA LYS A 295 -104.56 -21.22 66.99
C LYS A 295 -103.71 -22.47 67.22
N VAL A 296 -103.17 -22.63 68.43
CA VAL A 296 -102.72 -23.95 68.93
C VAL A 296 -103.96 -24.80 69.13
N PHE A 297 -104.03 -25.95 68.48
CA PHE A 297 -105.13 -26.88 68.62
C PHE A 297 -105.15 -27.43 70.07
N GLN A 298 -106.20 -27.10 70.82
CA GLN A 298 -106.46 -27.66 72.15
C GLN A 298 -107.63 -28.64 72.04
N GLY A 299 -107.31 -29.92 71.84
CA GLY A 299 -108.27 -31.02 71.78
C GLY A 299 -107.50 -32.34 71.77
N THR A 300 -108.16 -33.45 72.09
CA THR A 300 -107.53 -34.78 72.07
C THR A 300 -107.28 -35.26 70.63
N ASP A 301 -106.15 -35.94 70.42
CA ASP A 301 -105.60 -36.34 69.12
C ASP A 301 -106.58 -37.09 68.20
N GLU A 302 -107.60 -37.73 68.76
CA GLU A 302 -108.62 -38.49 68.01
C GLU A 302 -109.59 -37.58 67.25
N GLN A 303 -109.94 -36.42 67.80
CA GLN A 303 -110.80 -35.43 67.12
C GLN A 303 -110.05 -34.66 66.01
N LEU A 304 -108.72 -34.55 66.14
CA LEU A 304 -107.87 -33.97 65.10
C LEU A 304 -107.72 -34.93 63.90
N ARG A 305 -107.56 -36.23 64.15
CA ARG A 305 -107.40 -37.26 63.12
C ARG A 305 -108.64 -37.39 62.22
N ASP A 306 -109.84 -37.26 62.78
CA ASP A 306 -111.08 -37.42 62.01
C ASP A 306 -111.39 -36.21 61.12
N ARG A 307 -111.13 -34.99 61.62
CA ARG A 307 -111.18 -33.75 60.81
C ARG A 307 -110.08 -33.71 59.75
N TYR A 308 -108.90 -34.23 60.06
CA TYR A 308 -107.77 -34.32 59.13
C TYR A 308 -108.06 -35.31 57.98
N GLN A 309 -108.68 -36.46 58.26
CA GLN A 309 -109.03 -37.44 57.22
C GLN A 309 -110.13 -36.93 56.28
N ASN A 310 -111.15 -36.24 56.80
CA ASN A 310 -112.19 -35.63 55.96
C ASN A 310 -111.64 -34.46 55.11
N HIS A 311 -110.74 -33.64 55.67
CA HIS A 311 -110.07 -32.58 54.92
C HIS A 311 -109.07 -33.13 53.88
N GLN A 312 -108.34 -34.22 54.18
CA GLN A 312 -107.43 -34.88 53.24
C GLN A 312 -108.14 -35.41 51.99
N ARG A 313 -109.39 -35.87 52.08
CA ARG A 313 -110.16 -36.28 50.90
C ARG A 313 -110.49 -35.10 49.99
N THR A 314 -110.94 -33.98 50.55
CA THR A 314 -111.25 -32.76 49.78
C THR A 314 -109.99 -32.11 49.21
N VAL A 315 -108.89 -32.16 49.95
CA VAL A 315 -107.58 -31.66 49.51
C VAL A 315 -107.02 -32.51 48.37
N LYS A 316 -107.09 -33.85 48.44
CA LYS A 316 -106.65 -34.74 47.33
C LYS A 316 -107.37 -34.49 46.01
N GLU A 317 -108.68 -34.19 46.03
CA GLU A 317 -109.42 -33.85 44.80
C GLU A 317 -109.04 -32.48 44.24
N LYS A 318 -108.85 -31.47 45.11
CA LYS A 318 -108.43 -30.13 44.67
C LYS A 318 -106.96 -30.06 44.27
N GLU A 319 -106.07 -30.80 44.92
CA GLU A 319 -104.65 -30.95 44.54
C GLU A 319 -104.51 -31.64 43.19
N LYS A 320 -105.36 -32.64 42.89
CA LYS A 320 -105.36 -33.28 41.57
C LYS A 320 -105.77 -32.29 40.48
N ARG A 321 -106.84 -31.51 40.67
CA ARG A 321 -107.25 -30.45 39.74
C ARG A 321 -106.21 -29.32 39.62
N LEU A 322 -105.59 -28.92 40.72
CA LEU A 322 -104.53 -27.90 40.72
C LEU A 322 -103.26 -28.39 40.03
N SER A 323 -102.90 -29.66 40.22
CA SER A 323 -101.77 -30.31 39.53
C SER A 323 -102.00 -30.37 38.02
N ASP A 324 -103.22 -30.70 37.59
CA ASP A 324 -103.56 -30.73 36.17
C ASP A 324 -103.51 -29.31 35.55
N CYS A 325 -104.11 -28.31 36.20
CA CYS A 325 -104.02 -26.91 35.73
C CYS A 325 -102.59 -26.34 35.78
N LYS A 326 -101.78 -26.65 36.80
CA LYS A 326 -100.37 -26.24 36.86
C LYS A 326 -99.55 -26.89 35.76
N ARG A 327 -99.84 -28.15 35.41
CA ARG A 327 -99.14 -28.86 34.32
C ARG A 327 -99.50 -28.26 32.96
N GLU A 328 -100.72 -27.78 32.77
CA GLU A 328 -101.11 -27.04 31.55
C GLU A 328 -100.48 -25.65 31.50
N LEU A 329 -100.44 -24.92 32.62
CA LEU A 329 -99.79 -23.62 32.71
C LEU A 329 -98.28 -23.71 32.47
N ASP A 330 -97.59 -24.70 33.04
CA ASP A 330 -96.16 -24.93 32.83
C ASP A 330 -95.86 -25.36 31.39
N ARG A 331 -96.75 -26.13 30.76
CA ARG A 331 -96.63 -26.45 29.32
C ARG A 331 -96.76 -25.20 28.47
N ALA A 332 -97.79 -24.39 28.70
CA ALA A 332 -97.97 -23.13 27.98
C ALA A 332 -96.82 -22.13 28.22
N ALA A 333 -96.30 -22.04 29.45
CA ALA A 333 -95.17 -21.18 29.79
C ALA A 333 -93.87 -21.66 29.12
N LYS A 334 -93.60 -22.97 29.10
CA LYS A 334 -92.46 -23.56 28.38
C LYS A 334 -92.58 -23.36 26.87
N GLU A 335 -93.77 -23.51 26.30
CA GLU A 335 -94.01 -23.22 24.89
C GLU A 335 -93.80 -21.75 24.57
N CYS A 336 -94.27 -20.83 25.41
CA CYS A 336 -94.07 -19.40 25.25
C CYS A 336 -92.58 -19.00 25.36
N GLN A 337 -91.84 -19.60 26.29
CA GLN A 337 -90.40 -19.40 26.44
C GLN A 337 -89.61 -19.99 25.26
N ARG A 338 -90.03 -21.15 24.75
CA ARG A 338 -89.47 -21.76 23.53
C ARG A 338 -89.69 -20.85 22.32
N PHE A 339 -90.91 -20.38 22.09
CA PHE A 339 -91.22 -19.47 20.98
C PHE A 339 -90.50 -18.12 21.09
N ASN A 340 -90.31 -17.58 22.31
CA ASN A 340 -89.51 -16.37 22.48
C ASN A 340 -88.02 -16.59 22.21
N SER A 341 -87.48 -17.76 22.57
CA SER A 341 -86.09 -18.12 22.25
C SER A 341 -85.91 -18.28 20.73
N GLU A 342 -86.81 -19.01 20.08
CA GLU A 342 -86.84 -19.17 18.62
C GLU A 342 -86.98 -17.82 17.90
N LYS A 343 -87.85 -16.92 18.39
CA LYS A 343 -88.00 -15.56 17.86
C LYS A 343 -86.71 -14.74 18.01
N SER A 344 -86.02 -14.85 19.14
CA SER A 344 -84.76 -14.15 19.38
C SER A 344 -83.65 -14.66 18.45
N GLU A 345 -83.54 -15.98 18.27
CA GLU A 345 -82.59 -16.59 17.34
C GLU A 345 -82.87 -16.19 15.89
N LEU A 346 -84.14 -16.23 15.45
CA LEU A 346 -84.54 -15.79 14.12
C LEU A 346 -84.30 -14.29 13.88
N LEU A 347 -84.43 -13.45 14.91
CA LEU A 347 -84.11 -12.02 14.81
C LEU A 347 -82.61 -11.76 14.65
N ILE A 348 -81.77 -12.50 15.39
CA ILE A 348 -80.30 -12.45 15.25
C ILE A 348 -79.91 -12.91 13.85
N GLU A 349 -80.48 -14.02 13.37
CA GLU A 349 -80.17 -14.55 12.05
C GLU A 349 -80.64 -13.61 10.94
N ARG A 350 -81.81 -12.96 11.09
CA ARG A 350 -82.26 -11.90 10.18
C ARG A 350 -81.30 -10.72 10.15
N GLY A 351 -80.81 -10.27 11.30
CA GLY A 351 -79.83 -9.17 11.39
C GLY A 351 -78.51 -9.53 10.73
N ARG A 352 -78.03 -10.77 10.94
CA ARG A 352 -76.83 -11.30 10.29
C ARG A 352 -76.99 -11.39 8.77
N LEU A 353 -78.09 -11.94 8.29
CA LEU A 353 -78.39 -12.07 6.85
C LEU A 353 -78.56 -10.70 6.19
N GLN A 354 -79.19 -9.74 6.87
CA GLN A 354 -79.31 -8.36 6.37
C GLN A 354 -77.94 -7.70 6.24
N LEU A 355 -77.06 -7.81 7.25
CA LEU A 355 -75.71 -7.27 7.18
C LEU A 355 -74.89 -7.90 6.04
N GLN A 356 -75.06 -9.21 5.81
CA GLN A 356 -74.42 -9.89 4.68
C GLN A 356 -74.96 -9.42 3.32
N ALA A 357 -76.27 -9.18 3.21
CA ALA A 357 -76.89 -8.63 2.00
C ALA A 357 -76.40 -7.21 1.71
N ASP A 358 -76.34 -6.34 2.72
CA ASP A 358 -75.87 -4.96 2.59
C ASP A 358 -74.39 -4.93 2.16
N ARG A 359 -73.53 -5.75 2.78
CA ARG A 359 -72.12 -5.90 2.36
C ARG A 359 -71.98 -6.44 0.94
N HIS A 360 -72.81 -7.39 0.53
CA HIS A 360 -72.79 -7.90 -0.83
C HIS A 360 -73.15 -6.81 -1.85
N GLN A 361 -74.11 -5.95 -1.52
CA GLN A 361 -74.49 -4.81 -2.35
C GLN A 361 -73.38 -3.76 -2.43
N GLU A 362 -72.68 -3.47 -1.33
CA GLU A 362 -71.47 -2.62 -1.33
C GLU A 362 -70.35 -3.20 -2.20
N HIS A 363 -70.15 -4.52 -2.16
CA HIS A 363 -69.16 -5.18 -3.02
C HIS A 363 -69.52 -5.12 -4.51
N ILE A 364 -70.79 -5.26 -4.87
CA ILE A 364 -71.25 -5.12 -6.27
C ILE A 364 -71.00 -3.69 -6.77
N THR A 365 -71.38 -2.69 -5.98
CA THR A 365 -71.19 -1.28 -6.36
C THR A 365 -69.71 -0.91 -6.48
N THR A 366 -68.87 -1.38 -5.56
CA THR A 366 -67.41 -1.20 -5.62
C THR A 366 -66.82 -1.86 -6.86
N ARG A 367 -67.17 -3.13 -7.13
CA ARG A 367 -66.70 -3.88 -8.31
C ARG A 367 -67.07 -3.16 -9.61
N ASP A 368 -68.30 -2.70 -9.73
CA ASP A 368 -68.77 -2.06 -10.95
C ASP A 368 -68.08 -0.69 -11.17
N SER A 369 -67.82 0.07 -10.09
CA SER A 369 -67.03 1.30 -10.18
C SER A 369 -65.59 1.04 -10.65
N LEU A 370 -64.96 -0.05 -10.19
CA LEU A 370 -63.61 -0.44 -10.59
C LEU A 370 -63.56 -0.85 -12.06
N ILE A 371 -64.52 -1.67 -12.52
CA ILE A 371 -64.62 -2.08 -13.93
C ILE A 371 -64.79 -0.86 -14.84
N GLN A 372 -65.66 0.10 -14.48
CA GLN A 372 -65.83 1.34 -15.24
C GLN A 372 -64.52 2.13 -15.33
N SER A 373 -63.82 2.32 -14.21
CA SER A 373 -62.57 3.08 -14.18
C SER A 373 -61.46 2.43 -15.02
N LEU A 374 -61.33 1.10 -14.95
CA LEU A 374 -60.29 0.36 -15.64
C LEU A 374 -60.60 0.23 -17.14
N ALA A 375 -61.88 0.05 -17.50
CA ALA A 375 -62.31 0.06 -18.90
C ALA A 375 -62.05 1.42 -19.56
N ALA A 376 -62.30 2.53 -18.86
CA ALA A 376 -62.02 3.88 -19.36
C ALA A 376 -60.51 4.13 -19.56
N GLN A 377 -59.66 3.65 -18.65
CA GLN A 377 -58.20 3.78 -18.78
C GLN A 377 -57.62 2.96 -19.93
N LEU A 378 -58.23 1.80 -20.23
CA LEU A 378 -57.77 0.87 -21.24
C LEU A 378 -58.49 1.01 -22.58
N GLU A 379 -59.34 2.03 -22.72
CA GLU A 379 -60.16 2.31 -23.92
C GLU A 379 -60.97 1.07 -24.36
N LEU A 380 -61.57 0.36 -23.39
CA LEU A 380 -62.41 -0.82 -23.64
C LEU A 380 -63.89 -0.42 -23.73
N ASP A 381 -64.45 -0.52 -24.93
CA ASP A 381 -65.85 -0.18 -25.21
C ASP A 381 -66.86 -1.16 -24.56
N GLY A 382 -68.01 -0.63 -24.13
CA GLY A 382 -69.16 -1.43 -23.65
C GLY A 382 -69.29 -1.56 -22.13
N PHE A 383 -68.46 -0.87 -21.34
CA PHE A 383 -68.46 -0.93 -19.87
C PHE A 383 -68.79 0.42 -19.20
N GLU A 384 -69.58 1.27 -19.85
CA GLU A 384 -69.87 2.63 -19.36
C GLU A 384 -71.00 2.68 -18.31
N ARG A 385 -71.95 1.74 -18.34
CA ARG A 385 -73.15 1.75 -17.48
C ARG A 385 -73.24 0.52 -16.57
N ALA A 386 -73.14 0.75 -15.27
CA ALA A 386 -73.44 -0.22 -14.21
C ALA A 386 -74.97 -0.33 -13.98
N PRO A 387 -75.48 -1.46 -13.42
CA PRO A 387 -74.76 -2.60 -12.88
C PRO A 387 -74.36 -3.65 -13.94
N PHE A 388 -73.22 -4.31 -13.75
CA PHE A 388 -72.73 -5.32 -14.68
C PHE A 388 -73.26 -6.72 -14.36
N SER A 389 -73.80 -7.39 -15.39
CA SER A 389 -74.13 -8.81 -15.29
C SER A 389 -72.87 -9.68 -15.37
N GLU A 390 -72.96 -10.92 -14.89
CA GLU A 390 -71.86 -11.88 -14.89
C GLU A 390 -71.26 -12.11 -16.29
N ARG A 391 -72.08 -12.02 -17.35
CA ARG A 391 -71.62 -12.08 -18.74
C ARG A 391 -70.72 -10.90 -19.12
N HIS A 392 -71.04 -9.69 -18.66
CA HIS A 392 -70.21 -8.50 -18.91
C HIS A 392 -68.85 -8.65 -18.20
N ILE A 393 -68.82 -9.15 -16.97
CA ILE A 393 -67.59 -9.35 -16.19
C ILE A 393 -66.68 -10.38 -16.87
N THR A 394 -67.25 -11.51 -17.31
CA THR A 394 -66.49 -12.54 -18.04
C THR A 394 -65.93 -12.00 -19.35
N ASN A 395 -66.71 -11.19 -20.06
CA ASN A 395 -66.25 -10.53 -21.29
C ASN A 395 -65.13 -9.51 -21.01
N PHE A 396 -65.25 -8.72 -19.94
CA PHE A 396 -64.23 -7.76 -19.51
C PHE A 396 -62.90 -8.47 -19.21
N HIS A 397 -62.92 -9.55 -18.42
CA HIS A 397 -61.71 -10.34 -18.14
C HIS A 397 -61.10 -10.93 -19.40
N LYS A 398 -61.91 -11.39 -20.35
CA LYS A 398 -61.42 -11.91 -21.63
C LYS A 398 -60.70 -10.82 -22.43
N LEU A 399 -61.32 -9.65 -22.61
CA LEU A 399 -60.73 -8.52 -23.33
C LEU A 399 -59.45 -8.00 -22.65
N LEU A 400 -59.45 -7.94 -21.32
CA LEU A 400 -58.29 -7.55 -20.53
C LEU A 400 -57.12 -8.52 -20.74
N LYS A 401 -57.40 -9.84 -20.72
CA LYS A 401 -56.41 -10.89 -20.93
C LYS A 401 -55.86 -10.87 -22.36
N GLU A 402 -56.71 -10.72 -23.37
CA GLU A 402 -56.29 -10.59 -24.77
C GLU A 402 -55.45 -9.34 -25.01
N ARG A 403 -55.73 -8.24 -24.31
CA ARG A 403 -54.90 -7.03 -24.39
C ARG A 403 -53.54 -7.23 -23.71
N GLN A 404 -53.54 -7.79 -22.51
CA GLN A 404 -52.33 -8.11 -21.77
C GLN A 404 -51.41 -9.05 -22.55
N GLU A 405 -51.96 -10.11 -23.16
CA GLU A 405 -51.21 -11.05 -23.99
C GLU A 405 -50.58 -10.34 -25.19
N ARG A 406 -51.32 -9.50 -25.91
CA ARG A 406 -50.80 -8.71 -27.04
C ARG A 406 -49.66 -7.77 -26.63
N ASP A 407 -49.84 -7.02 -25.55
CA ASP A 407 -48.82 -6.07 -25.08
C ASP A 407 -47.56 -6.81 -24.59
N THR A 408 -47.74 -7.98 -23.95
CA THR A 408 -46.64 -8.85 -23.51
C THR A 408 -45.87 -9.45 -24.70
N GLU A 409 -46.57 -9.89 -25.75
CA GLU A 409 -45.97 -10.39 -26.98
C GLU A 409 -45.19 -9.30 -27.72
N ALA A 410 -45.76 -8.10 -27.83
CA ALA A 410 -45.09 -6.96 -28.43
C ALA A 410 -43.80 -6.58 -27.67
N ALA A 411 -43.86 -6.53 -26.34
CA ALA A 411 -42.71 -6.28 -25.49
C ALA A 411 -41.63 -7.37 -25.68
N ASN A 412 -42.03 -8.65 -25.68
CA ASN A 412 -41.11 -9.77 -25.90
C ASN A 412 -40.46 -9.73 -27.29
N HIS A 413 -41.20 -9.34 -28.33
CA HIS A 413 -40.67 -9.17 -29.68
C HIS A 413 -39.60 -8.06 -29.72
N LEU A 414 -39.91 -6.89 -29.14
CA LEU A 414 -38.97 -5.76 -29.01
C LEU A 414 -37.71 -6.15 -28.23
N MET A 415 -37.84 -6.85 -27.11
CA MET A 415 -36.70 -7.33 -26.33
C MET A 415 -35.82 -8.28 -27.15
N ARG A 416 -36.40 -9.20 -27.93
CA ARG A 416 -35.65 -10.11 -28.80
C ARG A 416 -34.93 -9.36 -29.92
N GLU A 417 -35.56 -8.36 -30.54
CA GLU A 417 -34.90 -7.53 -31.55
C GLU A 417 -33.73 -6.73 -30.98
N PHE A 418 -33.90 -6.11 -29.81
CA PHE A 418 -32.82 -5.37 -29.17
C PHE A 418 -31.67 -6.28 -28.77
N ALA A 419 -31.95 -7.44 -28.17
CA ALA A 419 -30.93 -8.43 -27.85
C ALA A 419 -30.15 -8.91 -29.09
N ARG A 420 -30.82 -9.10 -30.24
CA ARG A 420 -30.15 -9.42 -31.51
C ARG A 420 -29.26 -8.29 -32.00
N LYS A 421 -29.75 -7.04 -31.97
CA LYS A 421 -28.97 -5.86 -32.38
C LYS A 421 -27.75 -5.66 -31.47
N GLU A 422 -27.91 -5.83 -30.17
CA GLU A 422 -26.84 -5.77 -29.18
C GLU A 422 -25.78 -6.84 -29.44
N LEU A 423 -26.18 -8.10 -29.63
CA LEU A 423 -25.25 -9.18 -29.98
C LEU A 423 -24.49 -8.89 -31.28
N MET A 424 -25.16 -8.33 -32.29
CA MET A 424 -24.53 -7.98 -33.57
C MET A 424 -23.51 -6.84 -33.39
N LYS A 425 -23.81 -5.84 -32.56
CA LYS A 425 -22.87 -4.76 -32.23
C LYS A 425 -21.71 -5.25 -31.38
N GLN A 426 -21.94 -6.16 -30.44
CA GLN A 426 -20.89 -6.78 -29.65
C GLN A 426 -19.92 -7.57 -30.54
N LYS A 427 -20.43 -8.35 -31.49
CA LYS A 427 -19.58 -9.04 -32.49
C LYS A 427 -18.71 -8.07 -33.29
N GLN A 428 -19.27 -6.95 -33.75
CA GLN A 428 -18.50 -5.91 -34.46
C GLN A 428 -17.39 -5.30 -33.60
N ILE A 429 -17.66 -5.08 -32.30
CA ILE A 429 -16.68 -4.58 -31.34
C ILE A 429 -15.55 -5.60 -31.15
N ASP A 430 -15.90 -6.87 -30.99
CA ASP A 430 -14.93 -7.94 -30.79
C ASP A 430 -14.05 -8.12 -32.03
N GLU A 431 -14.62 -8.07 -33.25
CA GLU A 431 -13.83 -8.11 -34.49
C GLU A 431 -12.84 -6.94 -34.61
N ILE A 432 -13.25 -5.73 -34.22
CA ILE A 432 -12.36 -4.55 -34.23
C ILE A 432 -11.28 -4.70 -33.16
N ARG A 433 -11.62 -5.24 -31.99
CA ARG A 433 -10.68 -5.49 -30.89
C ARG A 433 -9.65 -6.54 -31.28
N ASP A 434 -10.06 -7.61 -31.95
CA ASP A 434 -9.17 -8.65 -32.46
C ASP A 434 -8.22 -8.10 -33.53
N LYS A 435 -8.73 -7.28 -34.47
CA LYS A 435 -7.87 -6.58 -35.45
C LYS A 435 -6.87 -5.65 -34.78
N LYS A 436 -7.31 -4.87 -33.78
CA LYS A 436 -6.45 -3.96 -33.04
C LYS A 436 -5.33 -4.71 -32.32
N THR A 437 -5.68 -5.74 -31.55
CA THR A 437 -4.69 -6.54 -30.81
C THR A 437 -3.75 -7.30 -31.74
N GLY A 438 -4.24 -7.78 -32.90
CA GLY A 438 -3.39 -8.37 -33.94
C GLY A 438 -2.38 -7.39 -34.52
N LEU A 439 -2.80 -6.15 -34.79
CA LEU A 439 -1.91 -5.09 -35.26
C LEU A 439 -0.90 -4.65 -34.20
N GLU A 440 -1.32 -4.49 -32.94
CA GLU A 440 -0.44 -4.16 -31.81
C GLU A 440 0.65 -5.24 -31.64
N ARG A 441 0.27 -6.52 -31.63
CA ARG A 441 1.24 -7.63 -31.59
C ARG A 441 2.19 -7.62 -32.78
N THR A 442 1.70 -7.25 -33.97
CA THR A 442 2.56 -7.16 -35.17
C THR A 442 3.56 -6.02 -35.04
N ILE A 443 3.14 -4.87 -34.49
CA ILE A 443 4.02 -3.72 -34.22
C ILE A 443 5.08 -4.12 -33.20
N ASP A 444 4.69 -4.74 -32.10
CA ASP A 444 5.62 -5.19 -31.05
C ASP A 444 6.63 -6.21 -31.61
N LEU A 445 6.16 -7.22 -32.35
CA LEU A 445 7.03 -8.20 -32.99
C LEU A 445 8.02 -7.54 -33.97
N LYS A 446 7.56 -6.57 -34.77
CA LYS A 446 8.43 -5.85 -35.71
C LYS A 446 9.43 -4.95 -34.99
N SER A 447 9.02 -4.30 -33.91
CA SER A 447 9.89 -3.51 -33.03
C SER A 447 10.98 -4.39 -32.40
N ASP A 448 10.61 -5.55 -31.86
CA ASP A 448 11.54 -6.51 -31.29
C ASP A 448 12.52 -7.08 -32.32
N ILE A 449 12.03 -7.42 -33.53
CA ILE A 449 12.89 -7.84 -34.63
C ILE A 449 13.85 -6.72 -35.01
N GLN A 450 13.39 -5.47 -35.09
CA GLN A 450 14.24 -4.33 -35.41
C GLN A 450 15.31 -4.11 -34.33
N ASN A 451 14.94 -4.18 -33.05
CA ASN A 451 15.87 -4.07 -31.93
C ASN A 451 16.90 -5.20 -31.93
N LYS A 452 16.47 -6.45 -32.16
CA LYS A 452 17.38 -7.60 -32.30
C LYS A 452 18.33 -7.41 -33.48
N LYS A 453 17.83 -6.94 -34.62
CA LYS A 453 18.67 -6.66 -35.80
C LYS A 453 19.64 -5.52 -35.54
N GLU A 454 19.26 -4.47 -34.81
CA GLU A 454 20.20 -3.42 -34.42
C GLU A 454 21.30 -3.94 -33.48
N VAL A 455 20.97 -4.81 -32.53
CA VAL A 455 21.95 -5.43 -31.63
C VAL A 455 22.87 -6.39 -32.40
N GLU A 456 22.31 -7.27 -33.24
CA GLU A 456 23.10 -8.14 -34.13
C GLU A 456 24.03 -7.31 -35.03
N LEU A 457 23.55 -6.21 -35.59
CA LEU A 457 24.35 -5.35 -36.46
C LEU A 457 25.44 -4.61 -35.67
N LYS A 458 25.20 -4.27 -34.41
CA LYS A 458 26.26 -3.77 -33.50
C LYS A 458 27.28 -4.85 -33.17
N ASN A 459 26.84 -6.07 -32.89
CA ASN A 459 27.72 -7.19 -32.56
C ASN A 459 28.55 -7.62 -33.78
N VAL A 460 27.94 -7.76 -34.95
CA VAL A 460 28.64 -8.05 -36.21
C VAL A 460 29.62 -6.94 -36.56
N LYS A 461 29.27 -5.66 -36.31
CA LYS A 461 30.23 -4.56 -36.45
C LYS A 461 31.40 -4.66 -35.47
N TYR A 462 31.13 -5.04 -34.23
CA TYR A 462 32.16 -5.23 -33.22
C TYR A 462 33.05 -6.43 -33.54
N GLU A 463 32.48 -7.55 -33.97
CA GLU A 463 33.21 -8.74 -34.44
C GLU A 463 33.99 -8.46 -35.73
N LEU A 464 33.44 -7.68 -36.66
CA LEU A 464 34.17 -7.21 -37.84
C LEU A 464 35.31 -6.27 -37.47
N GLN A 465 35.13 -5.38 -36.49
CA GLN A 465 36.22 -4.56 -35.96
C GLN A 465 37.29 -5.41 -35.27
N GLN A 466 36.90 -6.49 -34.58
CA GLN A 466 37.85 -7.44 -34.01
C GLN A 466 38.57 -8.25 -35.11
N LEU A 467 37.87 -8.69 -36.15
CA LEU A 467 38.41 -9.41 -37.32
C LEU A 467 39.31 -8.53 -38.20
N GLU A 468 38.98 -7.26 -38.38
CA GLU A 468 39.89 -6.27 -38.98
C GLU A 468 41.14 -6.10 -38.11
N GLY A 469 40.98 -6.06 -36.78
CA GLY A 469 42.10 -6.12 -35.85
C GLY A 469 42.94 -7.39 -35.97
N PHE A 470 42.34 -8.53 -36.34
CA PHE A 470 43.08 -9.76 -36.65
C PHE A 470 43.79 -9.72 -38.01
N SER A 471 43.27 -8.99 -39.01
CA SER A 471 44.00 -8.75 -40.28
C SER A 471 45.23 -7.86 -40.06
N ASP A 472 45.11 -6.84 -39.22
CA ASP A 472 46.23 -6.03 -38.78
C ASP A 472 47.20 -6.86 -37.92
N ARG A 473 46.69 -7.77 -37.08
CA ARG A 473 47.53 -8.72 -36.31
C ARG A 473 48.25 -9.74 -37.19
N ILE A 474 47.63 -10.18 -38.28
CA ILE A 474 48.25 -11.09 -39.27
C ILE A 474 49.32 -10.34 -40.08
N LEU A 475 49.08 -9.09 -40.45
CA LEU A 475 50.08 -8.23 -41.10
C LEU A 475 51.21 -7.82 -40.14
N GLU A 476 50.90 -7.58 -38.86
CA GLU A 476 51.89 -7.37 -37.80
C GLU A 476 52.71 -8.65 -37.58
N LEU A 477 52.09 -9.83 -37.58
CA LEU A 477 52.77 -11.12 -37.45
C LEU A 477 53.62 -11.44 -38.70
N ASP A 478 53.16 -11.15 -39.91
CA ASP A 478 53.98 -11.29 -41.14
C ASP A 478 55.14 -10.28 -41.15
N GLN A 479 54.92 -9.06 -40.67
CA GLN A 479 55.99 -8.06 -40.54
C GLN A 479 56.95 -8.38 -39.39
N GLU A 480 56.48 -8.98 -38.30
CA GLU A 480 57.32 -9.52 -37.22
C GLU A 480 58.10 -10.73 -37.72
N ILE A 481 57.53 -11.61 -38.54
CA ILE A 481 58.27 -12.71 -39.20
C ILE A 481 59.37 -12.14 -40.09
N VAL A 482 59.07 -11.17 -40.96
CA VAL A 482 60.09 -10.54 -41.83
C VAL A 482 61.13 -9.76 -41.03
N LYS A 483 60.74 -9.07 -39.94
CA LYS A 483 61.68 -8.37 -39.05
C LYS A 483 62.55 -9.34 -38.27
N THR A 484 61.99 -10.42 -37.74
CA THR A 484 62.74 -11.45 -37.02
C THR A 484 63.65 -12.25 -37.95
N GLU A 485 63.26 -12.52 -39.20
CA GLU A 485 64.13 -13.09 -40.23
C GLU A 485 65.29 -12.15 -40.58
N HIS A 486 65.03 -10.84 -40.67
CA HIS A 486 66.07 -9.84 -40.97
C HIS A 486 66.98 -9.51 -39.76
N GLU A 487 66.45 -9.61 -38.55
CA GLU A 487 67.21 -9.53 -37.29
C GLU A 487 68.02 -10.81 -37.05
N LEU A 488 67.52 -11.99 -37.46
CA LEU A 488 68.25 -13.26 -37.50
C LEU A 488 69.41 -13.19 -38.51
N GLU A 489 69.19 -12.67 -39.71
CA GLU A 489 70.25 -12.44 -40.71
C GLU A 489 71.31 -11.43 -40.26
N LYS A 490 70.93 -10.43 -39.44
CA LYS A 490 71.84 -9.46 -38.83
C LYS A 490 72.57 -10.02 -37.62
N ALA A 491 71.90 -10.86 -36.82
CA ALA A 491 72.49 -11.57 -35.71
C ALA A 491 73.52 -12.58 -36.22
N GLU A 492 73.19 -13.42 -37.22
CA GLU A 492 74.12 -14.38 -37.83
C GLU A 492 75.38 -13.73 -38.41
N ARG A 493 75.30 -12.47 -38.86
CA ARG A 493 76.46 -11.71 -39.39
C ARG A 493 77.30 -10.99 -38.34
N ASN A 494 76.76 -10.73 -37.14
CA ASN A 494 77.43 -9.94 -36.09
C ASN A 494 77.63 -10.69 -34.77
N SER A 495 77.34 -11.99 -34.72
CA SER A 495 77.36 -12.78 -33.48
C SER A 495 78.65 -13.58 -33.33
N ASN A 496 79.43 -13.23 -32.32
CA ASN A 496 80.39 -14.17 -31.72
C ASN A 496 79.56 -15.16 -30.87
N ILE A 497 79.34 -16.37 -31.37
CA ILE A 497 78.40 -17.37 -30.82
C ILE A 497 78.62 -17.60 -29.31
N GLU A 498 79.87 -17.58 -28.84
CA GLU A 498 80.21 -17.74 -27.41
C GLU A 498 79.72 -16.59 -26.52
N ALA A 499 79.66 -15.35 -27.03
CA ALA A 499 79.18 -14.21 -26.25
C ALA A 499 77.66 -14.24 -26.07
N LEU A 500 76.93 -14.70 -27.09
CA LEU A 500 75.48 -14.87 -27.06
C LEU A 500 75.04 -16.08 -26.25
N GLU A 501 75.82 -17.17 -26.21
CA GLU A 501 75.55 -18.28 -25.30
C GLU A 501 75.65 -17.86 -23.83
N LEU A 502 76.66 -17.05 -23.48
CA LEU A 502 76.78 -16.46 -22.14
C LEU A 502 75.62 -15.51 -21.83
N GLU A 503 75.23 -14.65 -22.77
CA GLU A 503 74.12 -13.71 -22.59
C GLU A 503 72.78 -14.44 -22.44
N VAL A 504 72.53 -15.48 -23.24
CA VAL A 504 71.35 -16.35 -23.10
C VAL A 504 71.33 -17.06 -21.75
N GLN A 505 72.49 -17.52 -21.25
CA GLN A 505 72.57 -18.14 -19.92
C GLN A 505 72.30 -17.12 -18.80
N THR A 506 72.77 -15.88 -18.95
CA THR A 506 72.45 -14.79 -18.00
C THR A 506 70.98 -14.42 -18.03
N LEU A 507 70.37 -14.29 -19.22
CA LEU A 507 68.95 -13.96 -19.38
C LEU A 507 68.04 -15.11 -18.91
N GLN A 508 68.45 -16.38 -19.08
CA GLN A 508 67.74 -17.52 -18.51
C GLN A 508 67.81 -17.51 -16.97
N ASN A 509 68.95 -17.16 -16.39
CA ASN A 509 69.08 -17.00 -14.94
C ASN A 509 68.26 -15.80 -14.43
N GLU A 510 68.22 -14.70 -15.16
CA GLU A 510 67.35 -13.56 -14.85
C GLU A 510 65.87 -13.94 -14.95
N LYS A 511 65.47 -14.68 -15.98
CA LYS A 511 64.09 -15.21 -16.09
C LYS A 511 63.73 -16.08 -14.90
N ILE A 512 64.61 -17.00 -14.49
CA ILE A 512 64.37 -17.85 -13.31
C ILE A 512 64.27 -17.00 -12.04
N ASN A 513 65.06 -15.93 -11.91
CA ASN A 513 65.01 -15.02 -10.77
C ASN A 513 63.74 -14.16 -10.78
N LEU A 514 63.31 -13.70 -11.95
CA LEU A 514 62.06 -12.96 -12.13
C LEU A 514 60.84 -13.85 -11.88
N ASP A 515 60.84 -15.11 -12.33
CA ASP A 515 59.80 -16.10 -12.03
C ASP A 515 59.73 -16.39 -10.51
N LYS A 516 60.88 -16.45 -9.84
CA LYS A 516 60.93 -16.55 -8.36
C LYS A 516 60.40 -15.30 -7.68
N ALA A 517 60.69 -14.10 -8.21
CA ALA A 517 60.18 -12.84 -7.69
C ALA A 517 58.67 -12.71 -7.90
N LEU A 518 58.15 -13.13 -9.06
CA LEU A 518 56.73 -13.21 -9.37
C LEU A 518 56.01 -14.16 -8.42
N ARG A 519 56.55 -15.36 -8.20
CA ARG A 519 55.99 -16.30 -7.22
C ARG A 519 56.00 -15.75 -5.78
N LYS A 520 57.02 -14.98 -5.41
CA LYS A 520 57.02 -14.27 -4.12
C LYS A 520 55.95 -13.19 -4.06
N LEU A 521 55.79 -12.39 -5.12
CA LEU A 521 54.74 -11.39 -5.20
C LEU A 521 53.34 -12.02 -5.17
N ASP A 522 53.14 -13.16 -5.81
CA ASP A 522 51.88 -13.90 -5.77
C ASP A 522 51.60 -14.43 -4.36
N GLN A 523 52.62 -14.94 -3.66
CA GLN A 523 52.50 -15.32 -2.25
C GLN A 523 52.20 -14.11 -1.35
N GLU A 524 52.81 -12.95 -1.60
CA GLU A 524 52.51 -11.70 -0.90
C GLU A 524 51.08 -11.22 -1.20
N MET A 525 50.60 -11.39 -2.44
CA MET A 525 49.22 -11.09 -2.82
C MET A 525 48.21 -12.02 -2.13
N GLU A 526 48.50 -13.32 -2.06
CA GLU A 526 47.68 -14.26 -1.30
C GLU A 526 47.66 -13.92 0.19
N GLN A 527 48.80 -13.53 0.76
CA GLN A 527 48.86 -13.06 2.15
C GLN A 527 48.09 -11.76 2.36
N LEU A 528 48.18 -10.79 1.44
CA LEU A 528 47.41 -9.55 1.47
C LEU A 528 45.90 -9.80 1.36
N ASN A 529 45.49 -10.76 0.53
CA ASN A 529 44.09 -11.17 0.42
C ASN A 529 43.60 -11.84 1.72
N LEU A 530 44.40 -12.72 2.32
CA LEU A 530 44.14 -13.27 3.65
C LEU A 530 44.05 -12.16 4.72
N HIS A 531 44.93 -11.16 4.66
CA HIS A 531 44.91 -10.03 5.58
C HIS A 531 43.65 -9.17 5.38
N THR A 532 43.23 -8.97 4.13
CA THR A 532 42.00 -8.24 3.78
C THR A 532 40.75 -8.98 4.29
N MET A 533 40.71 -10.30 4.17
CA MET A 533 39.65 -11.13 4.77
C MET A 533 39.66 -11.03 6.30
N THR A 534 40.83 -11.02 6.91
CA THR A 534 40.98 -10.85 8.36
C THR A 534 40.53 -9.45 8.82
N ILE A 535 40.84 -8.41 8.04
CA ILE A 535 40.41 -7.02 8.30
C ILE A 535 38.88 -6.91 8.21
N THR A 536 38.26 -7.49 7.19
CA THR A 536 36.79 -7.49 7.04
C THR A 536 36.10 -8.27 8.17
N GLN A 537 36.67 -9.42 8.58
CA GLN A 537 36.20 -10.12 9.77
C GLN A 537 36.37 -9.28 11.05
N MET A 538 37.49 -8.57 11.19
CA MET A 538 37.73 -7.68 12.33
C MET A 538 36.75 -6.50 12.35
N GLU A 539 36.39 -5.94 11.19
CA GLU A 539 35.38 -4.88 11.07
C GLU A 539 33.99 -5.38 11.44
N MET A 540 33.61 -6.58 10.99
CA MET A 540 32.37 -7.24 11.43
C MET A 540 32.35 -7.43 12.96
N LEU A 541 33.42 -7.97 13.54
CA LEU A 541 33.51 -8.18 14.99
C LEU A 541 33.55 -6.86 15.77
N LYS A 542 34.16 -5.80 15.23
CA LYS A 542 34.11 -4.45 15.82
C LYS A 542 32.69 -3.88 15.81
N LYS A 543 31.93 -4.11 14.74
CA LYS A 543 30.52 -3.72 14.65
C LYS A 543 29.68 -4.49 15.67
N ASP A 544 29.84 -5.82 15.73
CA ASP A 544 29.15 -6.66 16.72
C ASP A 544 29.49 -6.23 18.15
N LYS A 545 30.76 -5.91 18.43
CA LYS A 545 31.19 -5.35 19.71
C LYS A 545 30.47 -4.04 20.03
N ALA A 546 30.40 -3.11 19.08
CA ALA A 546 29.70 -1.83 19.27
C ALA A 546 28.21 -2.04 19.54
N ASP A 547 27.55 -2.95 18.81
CA ASP A 547 26.14 -3.29 19.01
C ASP A 547 25.90 -3.93 20.38
N LYS A 548 26.80 -4.79 20.85
CA LYS A 548 26.75 -5.37 22.21
C LYS A 548 27.02 -4.33 23.29
N GLU A 549 27.95 -3.41 23.10
CA GLU A 549 28.20 -2.30 24.02
C GLU A 549 26.98 -1.37 24.13
N GLU A 550 26.29 -1.09 23.03
CA GLU A 550 25.03 -0.34 22.99
C GLU A 550 23.91 -1.07 23.76
N GLN A 551 23.79 -2.39 23.59
CA GLN A 551 22.85 -3.22 24.35
C GLN A 551 23.16 -3.18 25.86
N ILE A 552 24.43 -3.32 26.24
CA ILE A 552 24.87 -3.19 27.65
C ILE A 552 24.53 -1.81 28.18
N ARG A 553 24.78 -0.73 27.41
CA ARG A 553 24.44 0.64 27.81
C ARG A 553 22.95 0.81 28.08
N LYS A 554 22.08 0.25 27.23
CA LYS A 554 20.61 0.27 27.42
C LYS A 554 20.15 -0.51 28.65
N VAL A 555 20.77 -1.65 28.95
CA VAL A 555 20.44 -2.41 30.16
C VAL A 555 20.95 -1.68 31.41
N LYS A 556 22.17 -1.14 31.36
CA LYS A 556 22.73 -0.32 32.44
C LYS A 556 21.86 0.91 32.73
N SER A 557 21.38 1.63 31.72
CA SER A 557 20.52 2.79 31.94
C SER A 557 19.16 2.42 32.52
N ARG A 558 18.56 1.30 32.11
CA ARG A 558 17.27 0.82 32.65
C ARG A 558 17.31 0.50 34.14
N HIS A 559 18.40 -0.13 34.60
CA HIS A 559 18.54 -0.57 35.99
C HIS A 559 19.46 0.33 36.82
N SER A 560 19.96 1.42 36.23
CA SER A 560 20.82 2.43 36.85
C SER A 560 20.19 2.97 38.13
N ASP A 561 18.95 3.42 38.04
CA ASP A 561 18.31 4.17 39.11
C ASP A 561 17.93 3.22 40.26
N GLU A 562 17.45 2.02 39.95
CA GLU A 562 17.17 0.97 40.92
C GLU A 562 18.44 0.50 41.65
N LEU A 563 19.52 0.20 40.93
CA LEU A 563 20.77 -0.27 41.53
C LEU A 563 21.48 0.84 42.32
N THR A 564 21.46 2.07 41.83
CA THR A 564 22.03 3.24 42.54
C THR A 564 21.21 3.55 43.79
N SER A 565 19.88 3.37 43.79
CA SER A 565 19.06 3.52 45.00
C SER A 565 19.37 2.48 46.08
N LEU A 566 19.72 1.24 45.70
CA LEU A 566 19.96 0.13 46.61
C LEU A 566 21.41 0.08 47.13
N LEU A 567 22.38 0.51 46.33
CA LEU A 567 23.83 0.39 46.61
C LEU A 567 24.56 1.73 46.74
N GLY A 568 23.92 2.85 46.39
CA GLY A 568 24.52 4.18 46.36
C GLY A 568 25.41 4.48 45.15
N TYR A 569 25.85 3.44 44.43
CA TYR A 569 26.65 3.53 43.21
C TYR A 569 26.37 2.33 42.29
N PHE A 570 26.71 2.42 41.00
CA PHE A 570 26.54 1.31 40.06
C PHE A 570 27.66 0.26 40.25
N PRO A 571 27.36 -0.97 40.72
CA PRO A 571 28.38 -1.96 41.07
C PRO A 571 28.99 -2.66 39.84
N ASN A 572 30.24 -3.12 39.96
CA ASN A 572 30.86 -4.00 38.98
C ASN A 572 30.35 -5.46 39.14
N LYS A 573 30.47 -6.31 38.10
CA LYS A 573 29.91 -7.69 38.11
C LYS A 573 30.22 -8.46 39.41
N ASN A 574 31.50 -8.52 39.77
CA ASN A 574 31.95 -9.25 40.97
C ASN A 574 31.39 -8.61 42.26
N GLN A 575 31.27 -7.28 42.32
CA GLN A 575 30.74 -6.58 43.49
C GLN A 575 29.23 -6.81 43.66
N LEU A 576 28.48 -6.92 42.56
CA LEU A 576 27.06 -7.25 42.59
C LEU A 576 26.84 -8.71 43.00
N GLU A 577 27.64 -9.64 42.47
CA GLU A 577 27.62 -11.05 42.88
C GLU A 577 27.98 -11.20 44.36
N ASP A 578 29.03 -10.53 44.83
CA ASP A 578 29.43 -10.54 46.24
C ASP A 578 28.37 -9.93 47.16
N TRP A 579 27.72 -8.85 46.73
CA TRP A 579 26.63 -8.23 47.50
C TRP A 579 25.39 -9.13 47.55
N LEU A 580 25.02 -9.76 46.42
CA LEU A 580 23.92 -10.72 46.36
C LEU A 580 24.21 -11.95 47.23
N HIS A 581 25.43 -12.50 47.17
CA HIS A 581 25.87 -13.60 48.02
C HIS A 581 25.90 -13.20 49.51
N GLY A 582 26.36 -11.98 49.81
CA GLY A 582 26.37 -11.45 51.17
C GLY A 582 24.95 -11.24 51.74
N LYS A 583 24.02 -10.74 50.93
CA LYS A 583 22.61 -10.59 51.30
C LYS A 583 21.93 -11.95 51.44
N ASN A 584 22.17 -12.90 50.55
CA ASN A 584 21.66 -14.26 50.68
C ASN A 584 22.21 -14.96 51.94
N ARG A 585 23.50 -14.78 52.26
CA ARG A 585 24.05 -15.27 53.53
C ARG A 585 23.36 -14.64 54.73
N LYS A 586 23.14 -13.31 54.72
CA LYS A 586 22.41 -12.63 55.80
C LYS A 586 20.98 -13.12 55.93
N ILE A 587 20.27 -13.32 54.82
CA ILE A 587 18.90 -13.86 54.79
C ILE A 587 18.86 -15.28 55.35
N ASN A 588 19.81 -16.13 54.96
CA ASN A 588 19.89 -17.50 55.49
C ASN A 588 20.24 -17.48 56.99
N GLN A 589 21.18 -16.64 57.43
CA GLN A 589 21.51 -16.48 58.84
C GLN A 589 20.32 -15.96 59.66
N THR A 590 19.55 -14.99 59.17
CA THR A 590 18.33 -14.57 59.88
C THR A 590 17.28 -15.66 59.89
N ARG A 591 17.14 -16.45 58.82
CA ARG A 591 16.21 -17.57 58.75
C ARG A 591 16.58 -18.69 59.73
N ASP A 592 17.88 -19.01 59.83
CA ASP A 592 18.41 -19.97 60.81
C ASP A 592 18.26 -19.46 62.24
N ASN A 593 18.52 -18.18 62.49
CA ASN A 593 18.29 -17.54 63.80
C ASN A 593 16.80 -17.53 64.17
N LEU A 594 15.89 -17.31 63.20
CA LEU A 594 14.44 -17.39 63.42
C LEU A 594 14.02 -18.82 63.76
N ALA A 595 14.62 -19.82 63.11
CA ALA A 595 14.39 -21.22 63.42
C ALA A 595 14.88 -21.56 64.85
N ASP A 596 16.06 -21.08 65.26
CA ASP A 596 16.57 -21.30 66.62
C ASP A 596 15.75 -20.57 67.68
N LEU A 597 15.34 -19.32 67.42
CA LEU A 597 14.46 -18.55 68.29
C LEU A 597 13.09 -19.20 68.44
N ASN A 598 12.49 -19.72 67.36
CA ASN A 598 11.23 -20.46 67.44
C ASN A 598 11.38 -21.75 68.24
N LYS A 599 12.51 -22.45 68.12
CA LYS A 599 12.80 -23.65 68.90
C LYS A 599 12.96 -23.32 70.39
N ARG A 600 13.63 -22.22 70.72
CA ARG A 600 13.74 -21.70 72.09
C ARG A 600 12.39 -21.23 72.62
N LEU A 601 11.57 -20.57 71.82
CA LEU A 601 10.24 -20.12 72.20
C LEU A 601 9.36 -21.31 72.57
N ALA A 602 9.34 -22.36 71.74
CA ALA A 602 8.63 -23.59 72.04
C ALA A 602 9.14 -24.26 73.34
N SER A 603 10.46 -24.25 73.58
CA SER A 603 11.03 -24.77 74.83
C SER A 603 10.65 -23.92 76.05
N VAL A 604 10.62 -22.59 75.91
CA VAL A 604 10.26 -21.66 76.99
C VAL A 604 8.77 -21.71 77.27
N GLU A 605 7.91 -21.88 76.25
CA GLU A 605 6.47 -22.10 76.44
C GLU A 605 6.19 -23.42 77.16
N TYR A 606 6.92 -24.49 76.80
CA TYR A 606 6.88 -25.75 77.54
C TYR A 606 7.36 -25.56 78.99
N HIS A 607 8.45 -24.82 79.21
CA HIS A 607 8.95 -24.58 80.56
C HIS A 607 8.02 -23.69 81.37
N LYS A 608 7.39 -22.67 80.76
CA LYS A 608 6.40 -21.81 81.38
C LYS A 608 5.16 -22.60 81.79
N THR A 609 4.68 -23.51 80.93
CA THR A 609 3.55 -24.39 81.30
C THR A 609 3.92 -25.36 82.41
N TYR A 610 5.14 -25.89 82.40
CA TYR A 610 5.67 -26.71 83.50
C TYR A 610 5.76 -25.92 84.82
N VAL A 611 6.42 -24.76 84.82
CA VAL A 611 6.61 -23.91 86.00
C VAL A 611 5.28 -23.35 86.50
N SER A 612 4.35 -22.94 85.64
CA SER A 612 3.01 -22.52 86.09
C SER A 612 2.27 -23.66 86.78
N ASN A 613 2.39 -24.90 86.30
CA ASN A 613 1.81 -26.07 86.97
C ASN A 613 2.51 -26.36 88.31
N GLU A 614 3.83 -26.17 88.38
CA GLU A 614 4.58 -26.34 89.62
C GLU A 614 4.30 -25.25 90.65
N LEU A 615 4.20 -23.99 90.21
CA LEU A 615 3.82 -22.83 91.01
C LEU A 615 2.44 -23.05 91.61
N ARG A 616 1.46 -23.53 90.83
CA ARG A 616 0.13 -23.87 91.34
C ARG A 616 0.18 -24.94 92.44
N LYS A 617 1.10 -25.90 92.32
CA LYS A 617 1.37 -26.90 93.37
C LYS A 617 2.01 -26.26 94.60
N LYS A 618 2.98 -25.36 94.41
CA LYS A 618 3.74 -24.70 95.48
C LYS A 618 2.93 -23.64 96.21
N GLU A 619 2.09 -22.87 95.55
CA GLU A 619 1.12 -21.96 96.16
C GLU A 619 0.12 -22.73 97.03
N GLY A 620 -0.33 -23.91 96.57
CA GLY A 620 -1.11 -24.82 97.39
C GLY A 620 -0.36 -25.29 98.66
N GLN A 621 0.96 -25.51 98.57
CA GLN A 621 1.80 -25.84 99.72
C GLN A 621 2.10 -24.62 100.61
N LEU A 622 2.32 -23.45 100.03
CA LEU A 622 2.62 -22.21 100.73
C LEU A 622 1.41 -21.78 101.56
N SER A 623 0.20 -21.86 101.01
CA SER A 623 -1.04 -21.62 101.78
C SER A 623 -1.14 -22.56 103.00
N VAL A 624 -0.69 -23.81 102.87
CA VAL A 624 -0.60 -24.75 104.00
C VAL A 624 0.51 -24.37 105.00
N HIS A 625 1.61 -23.79 104.54
CA HIS A 625 2.74 -23.40 105.38
C HIS A 625 2.61 -22.01 106.04
N GLU A 626 2.03 -21.03 105.38
CA GLU A 626 1.66 -19.73 105.96
C GLU A 626 0.64 -19.93 107.08
N ALA A 627 -0.32 -20.84 106.90
CA ALA A 627 -1.20 -21.27 107.98
C ALA A 627 -0.43 -21.84 109.19
N LYS A 628 0.77 -22.41 108.99
CA LYS A 628 1.64 -22.91 110.07
C LYS A 628 2.63 -21.87 110.62
N LEU A 629 3.06 -20.88 109.84
CA LEU A 629 4.02 -19.84 110.25
C LEU A 629 3.32 -18.69 110.99
N PHE A 630 2.09 -18.37 110.59
CA PHE A 630 1.20 -17.48 111.34
C PHE A 630 0.95 -18.01 112.76
N ASP A 631 0.96 -19.33 112.94
CA ASP A 631 0.87 -20.00 114.25
C ASP A 631 2.10 -19.75 115.16
N VAL A 632 3.26 -19.30 114.64
CA VAL A 632 4.54 -19.25 115.39
C VAL A 632 5.12 -17.84 115.60
N CYS A 633 5.11 -16.95 114.60
CA CYS A 633 5.90 -15.70 114.62
C CYS A 633 5.07 -14.42 114.49
N GLY A 634 4.01 -14.26 115.31
CA GLY A 634 3.11 -13.09 115.29
C GLY A 634 3.73 -11.75 114.84
N SER A 635 3.34 -11.31 113.64
CA SER A 635 3.25 -9.93 113.11
C SER A 635 4.33 -8.84 113.36
N GLN A 636 5.66 -9.11 113.35
CA GLN A 636 6.70 -8.07 113.09
C GLN A 636 7.93 -8.61 112.28
N ASP A 637 8.63 -7.72 111.55
CA ASP A 637 9.50 -8.00 110.38
C ASP A 637 11.02 -8.10 110.68
N PHE A 638 11.74 -8.97 109.97
CA PHE A 638 13.07 -9.54 110.30
C PHE A 638 14.27 -8.63 109.98
N ASP A 639 14.20 -7.81 108.93
CA ASP A 639 15.36 -7.05 108.41
C ASP A 639 15.78 -5.84 109.27
N SER A 640 14.88 -5.33 110.10
CA SER A 640 15.17 -4.22 111.03
C SER A 640 16.35 -4.53 111.97
N ASP A 641 16.54 -5.80 112.32
CA ASP A 641 17.58 -6.20 113.28
C ASP A 641 18.98 -6.29 112.65
N LEU A 642 19.07 -6.43 111.33
CA LEU A 642 20.33 -6.77 110.68
C LEU A 642 21.21 -5.55 110.36
N ASN A 643 20.65 -4.37 110.12
CA ASN A 643 21.43 -3.17 109.74
C ASN A 643 22.08 -2.43 110.91
N LYS A 644 21.55 -2.59 112.12
CA LYS A 644 22.21 -2.08 113.33
C LYS A 644 23.66 -2.56 113.45
N LEU A 645 24.00 -3.69 112.83
CA LEU A 645 25.34 -4.27 112.82
C LEU A 645 26.32 -3.60 111.82
N GLN A 646 25.85 -2.86 110.81
CA GLN A 646 26.71 -2.40 109.70
C GLN A 646 27.31 -1.00 109.93
N ASP A 647 26.61 -0.11 110.61
CA ASP A 647 27.10 1.24 110.96
C ASP A 647 28.39 1.21 111.82
N GLU A 648 28.69 0.09 112.47
CA GLU A 648 29.89 -0.07 113.31
C GLU A 648 31.20 -0.13 112.51
N ILE A 649 31.18 -0.49 111.22
CA ILE A 649 32.39 -0.78 110.45
C ILE A 649 33.01 0.49 109.81
N GLU A 650 32.21 1.52 109.50
CA GLU A 650 32.59 2.71 108.72
C GLU A 650 33.59 3.67 109.42
N LYS A 651 33.89 3.46 110.71
CA LYS A 651 34.72 4.39 111.50
C LYS A 651 36.24 4.22 111.36
N SER A 652 36.75 3.22 110.66
CA SER A 652 38.13 2.74 110.85
C SER A 652 39.21 3.14 109.81
N SER A 653 38.92 3.83 108.69
CA SER A 653 39.90 3.98 107.57
C SER A 653 40.61 5.35 107.36
N LYS A 654 40.39 6.39 108.19
CA LYS A 654 41.06 7.72 108.05
C LYS A 654 42.26 7.88 109.02
N GLN A 655 43.51 7.55 108.63
CA GLN A 655 44.78 8.11 109.18
C GLN A 655 46.04 7.45 108.56
N ARG A 656 46.64 8.04 107.52
CA ARG A 656 48.09 8.29 107.34
C ARG A 656 48.41 8.92 105.99
#